data_AF-A0A358DR84-F1
#
_entry.id   AF-A0A358DR84-F1
#
_cell.length_a   1.000
_cell.length_b   1.000
_cell.length_c   1.000
_cell.angle_alpha   90.00
_cell.angle_beta   90.00
_cell.angle_gamma   90.00
#
_symmetry.space_group_name_H-M   'P 1'
#
loop_
_entity.id
_entity.type
_entity.pdbx_description
1 polymer ?
#
loop_
_entity_poly.entity_id
_entity_poly.type
_entity_poly.pdbx_seq_one_letter_code
_entity_poly.pdbx_strand_id
1 'polypeptide(L)'
;MGRYGLCLLILALGCPENSDAPVADGGPPSINECAASERQCKDEETAQVCSFGRFIDLPCGANQFCQDGECLEPVCVAGAVRCNEEGRRERCEDRGRWFEAAPCDNNQRCVNVGECEDPVCQAGESRCNDEGAREVCNEQSSGWVTQACDRDEVCSEGNCRRTLCSAGRVSCIDDTRFGTCSEDELGFTEITECPSGESCSGGVCVPACDLARERSSYDGCTFFAVDLPNYSDSQRVQANHPYAVVLANPNLYEVQVTVTERGENDEDRVVELVASQQVRNIGGRGGAPSQTVYSESRSAGGRQLRLRGEARNLILPAGGQLTMILPPKSAGTILDGAQATYTSELADRAYKVTTTAPVTAYQFQPLCCSWTFTNDATILLPVGSQGRHYYTFSHTHVDWTFQGQSERLEGWISIVGGERTAEVELRMGERVFQTIPEAREEGNSLFVTVEPYDVLTIMSVADPDPLRADLTGVEVVASEEVGVFGGHLCAYVPEGYLACDHLETVNLPVETWRNRYVGAHTVWRSNTRAEANYYRLMASEASEITFDPPLRGIASLGPIKGGLYGCLDLAEGDTLILGPGEWCEFGTKQDFQATGTGKFAMTQFISSGCTTGDANCGVLSYPPPNSGDPSMMAIPPTAQYRSEYTFLTPETYAVQYVTIIHSGGAILELDDVGVNAAEMGDRGRTPYLSEDATRIGNSPWYRSTVLLGAGQHNILDLTGQPFGILVYAYSNDVSYAYPGGMDLTKE
;
A
#
# COMPACT_ATOMS: atom_id res chain seq x y z
N MET A 1 12.27 -41.06 -22.46
CA MET A 1 12.27 -42.31 -21.65
C MET A 1 10.91 -42.96 -21.80
N GLY A 2 10.86 -44.28 -22.04
CA GLY A 2 9.62 -45.06 -22.15
C GLY A 2 9.39 -45.70 -23.53
N ARG A 3 10.12 -46.77 -23.84
CA ARG A 3 9.77 -47.74 -24.90
C ARG A 3 8.70 -48.68 -24.36
N TYR A 4 7.77 -49.15 -25.20
CA TYR A 4 7.41 -50.57 -25.39
C TYR A 4 6.60 -50.70 -26.69
N GLY A 5 7.03 -51.59 -27.58
CA GLY A 5 6.24 -52.05 -28.73
C GLY A 5 5.76 -53.47 -28.52
N LEU A 6 4.85 -53.95 -29.38
CA LEU A 6 4.84 -55.32 -29.90
C LEU A 6 3.75 -55.54 -30.98
N CYS A 7 4.18 -56.26 -32.03
CA CYS A 7 3.48 -57.29 -32.84
C CYS A 7 2.07 -57.10 -33.44
N LEU A 8 2.04 -57.08 -34.79
CA LEU A 8 1.56 -58.19 -35.66
C LEU A 8 0.44 -59.08 -35.12
N LEU A 9 -0.73 -59.15 -35.77
CA LEU A 9 -1.04 -60.09 -36.88
C LEU A 9 -2.53 -60.02 -37.28
N ILE A 10 -2.77 -60.37 -38.55
CA ILE A 10 -4.00 -60.35 -39.35
C ILE A 10 -5.03 -61.39 -38.88
N LEU A 11 -6.33 -61.06 -38.96
CA LEU A 11 -7.45 -62.01 -39.00
C LEU A 11 -8.68 -61.39 -39.70
N ALA A 12 -9.01 -61.89 -40.88
CA ALA A 12 -10.36 -61.79 -41.45
C ALA A 12 -10.71 -63.17 -42.04
N LEU A 13 -11.63 -63.86 -41.36
CA LEU A 13 -12.20 -65.15 -41.73
C LEU A 13 -13.57 -64.91 -42.40
N GLY A 14 -13.73 -65.40 -43.63
CA GLY A 14 -15.02 -65.61 -44.29
C GLY A 14 -15.41 -67.10 -44.27
N CYS A 15 -16.70 -67.37 -44.11
CA CYS A 15 -17.33 -68.69 -43.95
C CYS A 15 -17.29 -69.58 -45.20
N PRO A 16 -17.38 -70.93 -45.07
CA PRO A 16 -17.71 -71.82 -46.17
C PRO A 16 -19.12 -72.46 -46.03
N GLU A 17 -19.75 -72.76 -47.17
CA GLU A 17 -20.88 -73.68 -47.32
C GLU A 17 -20.44 -75.04 -47.91
N ASN A 18 -21.28 -76.06 -47.68
CA ASN A 18 -21.04 -77.50 -47.73
C ASN A 18 -21.01 -78.21 -49.11
N SER A 19 -20.37 -79.40 -49.07
CA SER A 19 -20.79 -80.73 -49.61
C SER A 19 -20.05 -81.37 -50.81
N ASP A 20 -19.26 -82.38 -50.46
CA ASP A 20 -19.06 -83.75 -51.00
C ASP A 20 -18.95 -84.11 -52.51
N ALA A 21 -17.72 -84.54 -52.88
CA ALA A 21 -17.31 -85.82 -53.53
C ALA A 21 -17.63 -86.13 -55.04
N PRO A 22 -16.99 -87.14 -55.69
CA PRO A 22 -15.56 -87.41 -55.89
C PRO A 22 -15.16 -87.92 -57.33
N VAL A 23 -13.85 -88.16 -57.54
CA VAL A 23 -13.17 -89.04 -58.56
C VAL A 23 -13.06 -88.59 -60.03
N ALA A 24 -11.83 -88.48 -60.56
CA ALA A 24 -11.29 -89.32 -61.65
C ALA A 24 -9.90 -88.88 -62.14
N ASP A 25 -9.16 -89.87 -62.63
CA ASP A 25 -7.73 -89.93 -62.95
C ASP A 25 -7.46 -89.63 -64.45
N GLY A 26 -6.24 -89.15 -64.77
CA GLY A 26 -5.56 -89.38 -66.05
C GLY A 26 -5.60 -88.31 -67.17
N GLY A 27 -4.44 -87.66 -67.42
CA GLY A 27 -4.07 -87.06 -68.74
C GLY A 27 -3.13 -85.84 -68.67
N PRO A 28 -2.06 -85.73 -69.50
CA PRO A 28 -1.06 -84.65 -69.43
C PRO A 28 -1.59 -83.30 -69.98
N PRO A 29 -0.96 -82.16 -69.61
CA PRO A 29 -1.56 -80.83 -69.76
C PRO A 29 -1.44 -80.27 -71.19
N SER A 30 -2.52 -79.67 -71.69
CA SER A 30 -2.40 -78.59 -72.68
C SER A 30 -1.88 -77.34 -71.95
N ILE A 31 -0.73 -76.83 -72.36
CA ILE A 31 -0.17 -75.59 -71.81
C ILE A 31 -1.07 -74.43 -72.26
N ASN A 32 -1.93 -73.94 -71.36
CA ASN A 32 -2.59 -72.65 -71.49
C ASN A 32 -1.64 -71.59 -70.92
N GLU A 33 -1.35 -70.53 -71.69
CA GLU A 33 -0.41 -69.46 -71.31
C GLU A 33 -1.00 -68.47 -70.30
N CYS A 34 -2.32 -68.53 -70.06
CA CYS A 34 -3.04 -67.63 -69.17
C CYS A 34 -4.36 -68.24 -68.66
N ALA A 35 -4.85 -67.72 -67.54
CA ALA A 35 -6.14 -68.11 -66.96
C ALA A 35 -7.31 -67.37 -67.65
N ALA A 36 -8.47 -68.00 -67.77
CA ALA A 36 -9.62 -67.40 -68.46
C ALA A 36 -10.01 -66.05 -67.84
N SER A 37 -10.11 -65.00 -68.68
CA SER A 37 -10.39 -63.60 -68.28
C SER A 37 -9.25 -62.87 -67.57
N GLU A 38 -8.06 -63.48 -67.44
CA GLU A 38 -6.86 -62.78 -66.98
C GLU A 38 -6.53 -61.62 -67.93
N ARG A 39 -6.27 -60.44 -67.35
CA ARG A 39 -5.89 -59.23 -68.07
C ARG A 39 -4.49 -58.81 -67.67
N GLN A 40 -3.70 -58.38 -68.64
CA GLN A 40 -2.40 -57.79 -68.41
C GLN A 40 -2.11 -56.73 -69.46
N CYS A 41 -1.15 -55.85 -69.22
CA CYS A 41 -0.64 -54.98 -70.27
C CYS A 41 0.49 -55.69 -70.98
N LYS A 42 0.36 -55.84 -72.30
CA LYS A 42 1.46 -56.33 -73.13
C LYS A 42 2.57 -55.29 -73.22
N ASP A 43 2.13 -54.06 -73.46
CA ASP A 43 2.92 -52.85 -73.53
C ASP A 43 2.00 -51.68 -73.14
N GLU A 44 2.54 -50.47 -73.17
CA GLU A 44 1.86 -49.28 -72.67
C GLU A 44 0.66 -48.85 -73.53
N GLU A 45 0.52 -49.38 -74.75
CA GLU A 45 -0.56 -49.03 -75.69
C GLU A 45 -1.52 -50.22 -75.93
N THR A 46 -1.23 -51.40 -75.37
CA THR A 46 -1.93 -52.65 -75.69
C THR A 46 -2.26 -53.42 -74.42
N ALA A 47 -3.55 -53.44 -74.07
CA ALA A 47 -4.06 -54.40 -73.10
C ALA A 47 -4.13 -55.79 -73.72
N GLN A 48 -4.04 -56.83 -72.91
CA GLN A 48 -4.21 -58.21 -73.31
C GLN A 48 -5.28 -58.85 -72.45
N VAL A 49 -6.18 -59.60 -73.08
CA VAL A 49 -7.18 -60.41 -72.37
C VAL A 49 -7.04 -61.86 -72.77
N CYS A 50 -7.03 -62.75 -71.79
CA CYS A 50 -6.91 -64.18 -72.02
C CYS A 50 -8.21 -64.77 -72.57
N SER A 51 -8.14 -65.37 -73.77
CA SER A 51 -9.24 -66.06 -74.43
C SER A 51 -8.76 -67.41 -74.95
N PHE A 52 -9.46 -68.50 -74.58
CA PHE A 52 -9.10 -69.87 -74.94
C PHE A 52 -7.63 -70.25 -74.62
N GLY A 53 -7.09 -69.77 -73.50
CA GLY A 53 -5.74 -70.12 -73.02
C GLY A 53 -4.60 -69.38 -73.72
N ARG A 54 -4.89 -68.32 -74.49
CA ARG A 54 -3.91 -67.41 -75.09
C ARG A 54 -4.33 -65.95 -74.90
N PHE A 55 -3.36 -65.06 -74.72
CA PHE A 55 -3.61 -63.64 -74.68
C PHE A 55 -3.97 -63.09 -76.06
N ILE A 56 -5.05 -62.32 -76.12
CA ILE A 56 -5.46 -61.54 -77.30
C ILE A 56 -5.16 -60.07 -77.03
N ASP A 57 -4.45 -59.45 -77.97
CA ASP A 57 -4.12 -58.03 -77.93
C ASP A 57 -5.36 -57.16 -78.19
N LEU A 58 -5.59 -56.22 -77.28
CA LEU A 58 -6.61 -55.19 -77.34
C LEU A 58 -5.90 -53.82 -77.31
N PRO A 59 -5.67 -53.18 -78.47
CA PRO A 59 -5.05 -51.86 -78.51
C PRO A 59 -5.94 -50.83 -77.80
N CYS A 60 -5.34 -50.02 -76.94
CA CYS A 60 -6.01 -48.94 -76.23
C CYS A 60 -6.42 -47.83 -77.21
N GLY A 61 -7.52 -47.13 -76.87
CA GLY A 61 -8.02 -46.02 -77.69
C GLY A 61 -7.01 -44.87 -77.82
N ALA A 62 -7.20 -44.00 -78.80
CA ALA A 62 -6.34 -42.83 -78.95
C ALA A 62 -6.34 -41.99 -77.65
N ASN A 63 -5.16 -41.76 -77.08
CA ASN A 63 -4.90 -41.12 -75.78
C ASN A 63 -5.26 -41.94 -74.53
N GLN A 64 -5.41 -43.26 -74.63
CA GLN A 64 -5.49 -44.16 -73.48
C GLN A 64 -4.17 -44.95 -73.34
N PHE A 65 -3.80 -45.29 -72.11
CA PHE A 65 -2.65 -46.16 -71.83
C PHE A 65 -3.10 -47.38 -71.06
N CYS A 66 -2.39 -48.49 -71.24
CA CYS A 66 -2.67 -49.70 -70.47
C CYS A 66 -2.01 -49.62 -69.09
N GLN A 67 -2.79 -49.79 -68.03
CA GLN A 67 -2.31 -50.03 -66.68
C GLN A 67 -3.11 -51.17 -66.04
N ASP A 68 -2.40 -52.12 -65.43
CA ASP A 68 -2.98 -53.29 -64.74
C ASP A 68 -3.97 -54.10 -65.62
N GLY A 69 -3.73 -54.11 -66.93
CA GLY A 69 -4.54 -54.84 -67.91
C GLY A 69 -5.78 -54.10 -68.43
N GLU A 70 -5.96 -52.83 -68.09
CA GLU A 70 -7.06 -51.99 -68.55
C GLU A 70 -6.58 -50.72 -69.24
N CYS A 71 -7.32 -50.25 -70.24
CA CYS A 71 -7.04 -48.99 -70.92
C CYS A 71 -7.69 -47.83 -70.16
N LEU A 72 -6.88 -46.93 -69.61
CA LEU A 72 -7.32 -45.78 -68.81
C LEU A 72 -7.10 -44.45 -69.54
N GLU A 73 -7.94 -43.46 -69.24
CA GLU A 73 -7.77 -42.08 -69.70
C GLU A 73 -6.84 -41.28 -68.74
N PRO A 74 -6.02 -40.35 -69.25
CA PRO A 74 -5.10 -39.55 -68.44
C PRO A 74 -5.84 -38.59 -67.48
N VAL A 75 -5.37 -38.53 -66.24
CA VAL A 75 -5.90 -37.71 -65.14
C VAL A 75 -5.51 -36.22 -65.29
N CYS A 76 -4.39 -35.95 -65.95
CA CYS A 76 -3.92 -34.61 -66.26
C CYS A 76 -3.26 -34.54 -67.64
N VAL A 77 -3.13 -33.34 -68.20
CA VAL A 77 -2.40 -33.15 -69.47
C VAL A 77 -0.91 -33.27 -69.17
N ALA A 78 -0.24 -34.21 -69.85
CA ALA A 78 1.20 -34.45 -69.68
C ALA A 78 2.00 -33.14 -69.70
N GLY A 79 2.85 -32.95 -68.68
CA GLY A 79 3.68 -31.75 -68.53
C GLY A 79 2.94 -30.49 -68.05
N ALA A 80 1.61 -30.53 -67.85
CA ALA A 80 0.87 -29.42 -67.25
C ALA A 80 1.35 -29.17 -65.82
N VAL A 81 1.47 -27.90 -65.46
CA VAL A 81 1.88 -27.47 -64.12
C VAL A 81 0.70 -26.87 -63.38
N ARG A 82 0.70 -26.98 -62.05
CA ARG A 82 -0.30 -26.35 -61.18
C ARG A 82 0.29 -26.01 -59.83
N CYS A 83 -0.44 -25.20 -59.07
CA CYS A 83 -0.22 -25.04 -57.63
C CYS A 83 -1.27 -25.87 -56.89
N ASN A 84 -0.85 -26.66 -55.90
CA ASN A 84 -1.78 -27.41 -55.06
C ASN A 84 -2.39 -26.52 -53.95
N GLU A 85 -3.27 -27.08 -53.13
CA GLU A 85 -3.97 -26.33 -52.05
C GLU A 85 -3.02 -25.76 -50.99
N GLU A 86 -1.80 -26.28 -50.88
CA GLU A 86 -0.75 -25.77 -50.00
C GLU A 86 0.18 -24.76 -50.71
N GLY A 87 -0.13 -24.35 -51.94
CA GLY A 87 0.67 -23.39 -52.71
C GLY A 87 1.98 -23.94 -53.26
N ARG A 88 2.16 -25.27 -53.30
CA ARG A 88 3.36 -25.91 -53.86
C ARG A 88 3.15 -26.26 -55.33
N ARG A 89 4.21 -26.08 -56.12
CA ARG A 89 4.18 -26.38 -57.55
C ARG A 89 4.30 -27.88 -57.81
N GLU A 90 3.41 -28.38 -58.65
CA GLU A 90 3.38 -29.75 -59.12
C GLU A 90 3.36 -29.79 -60.65
N ARG A 91 3.96 -30.82 -61.24
CA ARG A 91 3.96 -31.08 -62.69
C ARG A 91 3.34 -32.43 -62.96
N CYS A 92 2.42 -32.48 -63.91
CA CYS A 92 1.83 -33.70 -64.40
C CYS A 92 2.88 -34.56 -65.09
N GLU A 93 2.99 -35.81 -64.67
CA GLU A 93 3.89 -36.81 -65.25
C GLU A 93 3.64 -36.96 -66.76
N ASP A 94 4.67 -37.35 -67.51
CA ASP A 94 4.73 -37.29 -68.97
C ASP A 94 3.65 -38.11 -69.70
N ARG A 95 2.90 -38.96 -69.00
CA ARG A 95 1.77 -39.73 -69.54
C ARG A 95 0.42 -39.38 -68.93
N GLY A 96 0.36 -38.33 -68.11
CA GLY A 96 -0.89 -37.84 -67.56
C GLY A 96 -1.41 -38.61 -66.35
N ARG A 97 -0.57 -39.44 -65.71
CA ARG A 97 -1.03 -40.43 -64.73
C ARG A 97 -1.25 -39.84 -63.34
N TRP A 98 -0.38 -38.95 -62.90
CA TRP A 98 -0.47 -38.22 -61.63
C TRP A 98 0.36 -36.93 -61.69
N PHE A 99 0.18 -36.06 -60.69
CA PHE A 99 1.04 -34.90 -60.47
C PHE A 99 2.21 -35.26 -59.56
N GLU A 100 3.42 -34.85 -59.95
CA GLU A 100 4.65 -35.00 -59.18
C GLU A 100 5.11 -33.65 -58.62
N ALA A 101 5.79 -33.68 -57.48
CA ALA A 101 6.34 -32.48 -56.87
C ALA A 101 7.39 -31.86 -57.81
N ALA A 102 7.15 -30.63 -58.24
CA ALA A 102 8.07 -29.85 -59.08
C ALA A 102 8.26 -28.46 -58.47
N PRO A 103 8.81 -28.39 -57.24
CA PRO A 103 8.89 -27.16 -56.46
C PRO A 103 9.64 -26.08 -57.23
N CYS A 104 9.26 -24.83 -56.98
CA CYS A 104 9.98 -23.69 -57.52
C CYS A 104 11.37 -23.57 -56.86
N ASP A 105 12.35 -23.08 -57.62
CA ASP A 105 13.72 -22.89 -57.12
C ASP A 105 13.84 -21.62 -56.26
N ASN A 106 14.92 -21.46 -55.49
CA ASN A 106 15.28 -20.21 -54.79
C ASN A 106 14.17 -19.58 -53.92
N ASN A 107 13.40 -20.38 -53.16
CA ASN A 107 12.28 -19.92 -52.32
C ASN A 107 11.15 -19.17 -53.08
N GLN A 108 11.06 -19.35 -54.40
CA GLN A 108 9.95 -18.82 -55.19
C GLN A 108 8.62 -19.51 -54.84
N ARG A 109 7.52 -18.77 -54.90
CA ARG A 109 6.17 -19.26 -54.64
C ARG A 109 5.48 -19.67 -55.93
N CYS A 110 4.60 -20.67 -55.85
CA CYS A 110 3.77 -21.08 -56.97
C CYS A 110 2.53 -20.17 -57.06
N VAL A 111 2.32 -19.52 -58.20
CA VAL A 111 1.13 -18.70 -58.47
C VAL A 111 0.40 -19.16 -59.72
N ASN A 112 -0.84 -18.70 -59.87
CA ASN A 112 -1.68 -18.97 -61.04
C ASN A 112 -1.75 -20.48 -61.35
N VAL A 113 -1.44 -20.85 -62.60
CA VAL A 113 -1.45 -22.22 -63.10
C VAL A 113 -0.02 -22.78 -63.11
N GLY A 114 0.71 -22.69 -61.99
CA GLY A 114 2.02 -23.32 -61.85
C GLY A 114 3.23 -22.45 -62.21
N GLU A 115 3.10 -21.12 -62.17
CA GLU A 115 4.20 -20.17 -62.40
C GLU A 115 5.00 -19.95 -61.11
N CYS A 116 6.31 -19.78 -61.23
CA CYS A 116 7.18 -19.50 -60.10
C CYS A 116 7.50 -18.01 -60.05
N GLU A 117 7.11 -17.34 -58.97
CA GLU A 117 7.39 -15.93 -58.73
C GLU A 117 8.17 -15.75 -57.44
N ASP A 118 8.97 -14.69 -57.36
CA ASP A 118 9.65 -14.32 -56.13
C ASP A 118 8.61 -13.94 -55.04
N PRO A 119 8.85 -14.30 -53.77
CA PRO A 119 7.97 -13.93 -52.67
C PRO A 119 7.94 -12.41 -52.49
N VAL A 120 6.76 -11.86 -52.18
CA VAL A 120 6.59 -10.41 -51.96
C VAL A 120 7.15 -9.99 -50.60
N CYS A 121 7.12 -10.90 -49.63
CA CYS A 121 7.60 -10.73 -48.25
C CYS A 121 7.89 -12.11 -47.64
N GLN A 122 8.58 -12.18 -46.50
CA GLN A 122 8.79 -13.45 -45.81
C GLN A 122 7.57 -13.80 -44.94
N ALA A 123 7.00 -15.00 -45.08
CA ALA A 123 5.85 -15.44 -44.27
C ALA A 123 6.08 -15.19 -42.77
N GLY A 124 5.12 -14.53 -42.12
CA GLY A 124 5.19 -14.16 -40.70
C GLY A 124 6.05 -12.94 -40.36
N GLU A 125 6.77 -12.37 -41.32
CA GLU A 125 7.44 -11.07 -41.17
C GLU A 125 6.39 -9.98 -40.90
N SER A 126 6.74 -9.00 -40.07
CA SER A 126 5.87 -7.89 -39.72
C SER A 126 6.53 -6.54 -39.95
N ARG A 127 5.74 -5.55 -40.41
CA ARG A 127 6.17 -4.17 -40.63
C ARG A 127 5.06 -3.19 -40.24
N CYS A 128 5.38 -1.90 -40.21
CA CYS A 128 4.39 -0.83 -40.09
C CYS A 128 4.21 -0.16 -41.46
N ASN A 129 2.97 0.12 -41.84
CA ASN A 129 2.66 0.85 -43.07
C ASN A 129 2.65 2.37 -42.84
N ASP A 130 2.48 3.15 -43.91
CA ASP A 130 2.50 4.62 -43.88
C ASP A 130 1.34 5.23 -43.07
N GLU A 131 0.30 4.46 -42.79
CA GLU A 131 -0.85 4.84 -41.95
C GLU A 131 -0.69 4.43 -40.48
N GLY A 132 0.47 3.87 -40.11
CA GLY A 132 0.78 3.46 -38.73
C GLY A 132 0.14 2.13 -38.30
N ALA A 133 -0.46 1.39 -39.23
CA ALA A 133 -1.03 0.07 -38.95
C ALA A 133 0.01 -1.05 -39.11
N ARG A 134 -0.12 -2.10 -38.30
CA ARG A 134 0.74 -3.28 -38.39
C ARG A 134 0.34 -4.11 -39.59
N GLU A 135 1.32 -4.53 -40.38
CA GLU A 135 1.14 -5.47 -41.49
C GLU A 135 1.93 -6.74 -41.21
N VAL A 136 1.30 -7.89 -41.43
CA VAL A 136 1.93 -9.21 -41.32
C VAL A 136 1.88 -9.90 -42.68
N CYS A 137 3.02 -10.41 -43.13
CA CYS A 137 3.08 -11.19 -44.35
C CYS A 137 2.30 -12.50 -44.18
N ASN A 138 1.37 -12.77 -45.10
CA ASN A 138 0.57 -13.99 -45.04
C ASN A 138 1.43 -15.26 -45.21
N GLU A 139 0.91 -16.42 -44.79
CA GLU A 139 1.64 -17.71 -44.88
C GLU A 139 2.05 -18.06 -46.32
N GLN A 140 1.33 -17.56 -47.31
CA GLN A 140 1.57 -17.78 -48.74
C GLN A 140 2.64 -16.85 -49.32
N SER A 141 3.22 -15.95 -48.51
CA SER A 141 4.20 -14.93 -48.94
C SER A 141 3.74 -14.09 -50.14
N SER A 142 2.41 -13.97 -50.31
CA SER A 142 1.76 -13.38 -51.48
C SER A 142 1.37 -11.93 -51.28
N GLY A 143 1.38 -11.44 -50.04
CA GLY A 143 1.06 -10.07 -49.70
C GLY A 143 0.97 -9.82 -48.20
N TRP A 144 0.86 -8.53 -47.87
CA TRP A 144 0.74 -8.03 -46.51
C TRP A 144 -0.73 -7.99 -46.08
N VAL A 145 -1.00 -8.44 -44.86
CA VAL A 145 -2.33 -8.39 -44.23
C VAL A 145 -2.27 -7.36 -43.11
N THR A 146 -3.12 -6.34 -43.20
CA THR A 146 -3.23 -5.30 -42.18
C THR A 146 -3.92 -5.85 -40.92
N GLN A 147 -3.29 -5.64 -39.79
CA GLN A 147 -3.81 -5.83 -38.44
C GLN A 147 -3.77 -4.47 -37.75
N ALA A 148 -4.92 -3.86 -37.52
CA ALA A 148 -4.98 -2.61 -36.78
C ALA A 148 -4.50 -2.84 -35.34
N CYS A 149 -3.70 -1.91 -34.82
CA CYS A 149 -3.36 -1.87 -33.40
C CYS A 149 -4.58 -1.41 -32.59
N ASP A 150 -4.59 -1.71 -31.29
CA ASP A 150 -5.66 -1.26 -30.40
C ASP A 150 -5.67 0.28 -30.29
N ARG A 151 -6.77 0.83 -29.74
CA ARG A 151 -7.00 2.28 -29.68
C ARG A 151 -5.90 3.07 -28.96
N ASP A 152 -5.13 2.40 -28.10
CA ASP A 152 -4.07 2.98 -27.26
C ASP A 152 -2.67 2.53 -27.73
N GLU A 153 -2.54 2.04 -28.97
CA GLU A 153 -1.30 1.47 -29.50
C GLU A 153 -0.94 2.04 -30.88
N VAL A 154 0.35 2.21 -31.11
CA VAL A 154 0.90 2.57 -32.43
C VAL A 154 1.80 1.45 -32.94
N CYS A 155 1.86 1.25 -34.26
CA CYS A 155 2.82 0.32 -34.83
C CYS A 155 4.23 0.93 -34.83
N SER A 156 5.17 0.26 -34.17
CA SER A 156 6.61 0.54 -34.29
C SER A 156 7.40 -0.74 -34.47
N GLU A 157 8.33 -0.74 -35.44
CA GLU A 157 9.17 -1.89 -35.79
C GLU A 157 8.37 -3.18 -36.03
N GLY A 158 7.20 -3.06 -36.67
CA GLY A 158 6.31 -4.19 -36.98
C GLY A 158 5.53 -4.74 -35.80
N ASN A 159 5.51 -4.06 -34.65
CA ASN A 159 4.79 -4.46 -33.45
C ASN A 159 3.86 -3.35 -32.97
N CYS A 160 2.67 -3.70 -32.52
CA CYS A 160 1.80 -2.76 -31.82
C CYS A 160 2.37 -2.52 -30.42
N ARG A 161 2.60 -1.26 -30.08
CA ARG A 161 3.15 -0.83 -28.80
C ARG A 161 2.25 0.24 -28.23
N ARG A 162 2.01 0.17 -26.92
CA ARG A 162 1.15 1.13 -26.22
C ARG A 162 1.75 2.53 -26.27
N THR A 163 0.96 3.51 -26.70
CA THR A 163 1.35 4.92 -26.74
C THR A 163 1.51 5.44 -25.30
N LEU A 164 2.63 6.10 -25.02
CA LEU A 164 2.92 6.66 -23.69
C LEU A 164 2.38 8.08 -23.52
N CYS A 165 2.26 8.83 -24.62
CA CYS A 165 1.90 10.23 -24.66
C CYS A 165 1.31 10.60 -26.02
N SER A 166 0.91 11.86 -26.23
CA SER A 166 0.41 12.33 -27.52
C SER A 166 1.48 13.09 -28.29
N ALA A 167 1.73 12.77 -29.56
CA ALA A 167 2.82 13.33 -30.36
C ALA A 167 2.91 14.87 -30.27
N GLY A 168 4.11 15.39 -30.01
CA GLY A 168 4.38 16.83 -29.89
C GLY A 168 3.84 17.50 -28.61
N ARG A 169 3.12 16.78 -27.74
CA ARG A 169 2.62 17.30 -26.47
C ARG A 169 3.73 17.31 -25.42
N VAL A 170 3.89 18.44 -24.73
CA VAL A 170 4.71 18.52 -23.52
C VAL A 170 3.93 17.92 -22.34
N SER A 171 4.54 16.99 -21.63
CA SER A 171 3.96 16.36 -20.43
C SER A 171 5.04 15.96 -19.45
N CYS A 172 4.65 15.80 -18.18
CA CYS A 172 5.51 15.17 -17.18
C CYS A 172 5.80 13.72 -17.59
N ILE A 173 7.06 13.33 -17.42
CA ILE A 173 7.54 11.96 -17.54
C ILE A 173 7.43 11.30 -16.16
N ASP A 174 7.86 12.04 -15.14
CA ASP A 174 7.76 11.73 -13.72
C ASP A 174 7.74 13.05 -12.93
N ASP A 175 7.70 12.96 -11.61
CA ASP A 175 7.65 14.13 -10.72
C ASP A 175 8.88 15.04 -10.80
N THR A 176 9.97 14.60 -11.43
CA THR A 176 11.23 15.34 -11.54
C THR A 176 11.55 15.77 -12.96
N ARG A 177 10.80 15.31 -13.97
CA ARG A 177 11.14 15.51 -15.39
C ARG A 177 9.92 15.70 -16.27
N PHE A 178 10.07 16.53 -17.29
CA PHE A 178 9.12 16.65 -18.39
C PHE A 178 9.81 16.62 -19.74
N GLY A 179 9.06 16.34 -20.80
CA GLY A 179 9.58 16.38 -22.15
C GLY A 179 8.47 16.52 -23.17
N THR A 180 8.88 16.67 -24.43
CA THR A 180 8.00 16.68 -25.59
C THR A 180 7.83 15.25 -26.09
N CYS A 181 6.59 14.76 -26.16
CA CYS A 181 6.31 13.43 -26.70
C CYS A 181 6.85 13.30 -28.15
N SER A 182 7.57 12.21 -28.43
CA SER A 182 8.06 11.94 -29.78
C SER A 182 6.92 11.71 -30.78
N GLU A 183 7.20 11.89 -32.07
CA GLU A 183 6.23 11.66 -33.16
C GLU A 183 5.74 10.21 -33.22
N ASP A 184 6.55 9.26 -32.75
CA ASP A 184 6.15 7.85 -32.64
C ASP A 184 5.34 7.56 -31.37
N GLU A 185 5.10 8.53 -30.48
CA GLU A 185 4.30 8.39 -29.25
C GLU A 185 4.83 7.34 -28.24
N LEU A 186 6.04 6.83 -28.47
CA LEU A 186 6.66 5.77 -27.67
C LEU A 186 7.70 6.28 -26.69
N GLY A 187 7.91 7.59 -26.62
CA GLY A 187 8.89 8.17 -25.71
C GLY A 187 8.80 9.69 -25.64
N PHE A 188 9.74 10.25 -24.89
CA PHE A 188 9.89 11.68 -24.72
C PHE A 188 11.24 12.13 -25.28
N THR A 189 11.21 13.28 -25.94
CA THR A 189 12.37 14.02 -26.41
C THR A 189 12.45 15.34 -25.65
N GLU A 190 13.57 16.07 -25.76
CA GLU A 190 13.74 17.37 -25.10
C GLU A 190 13.50 17.32 -23.58
N ILE A 191 13.97 16.24 -22.95
CA ILE A 191 13.77 16.00 -21.52
C ILE A 191 14.44 17.10 -20.70
N THR A 192 13.66 17.74 -19.84
CA THR A 192 14.09 18.77 -18.90
C THR A 192 13.89 18.25 -17.48
N GLU A 193 14.93 18.38 -16.66
CA GLU A 193 14.89 18.05 -15.23
C GLU A 193 14.46 19.27 -14.43
N CYS A 194 13.56 19.07 -13.46
CA CYS A 194 13.14 20.10 -12.54
C CYS A 194 14.24 20.39 -11.52
N PRO A 195 14.51 21.68 -11.20
CA PRO A 195 15.39 22.05 -10.11
C PRO A 195 14.96 21.46 -8.76
N SER A 196 15.90 21.34 -7.82
CA SER A 196 15.58 20.96 -6.43
C SER A 196 14.55 21.92 -5.83
N GLY A 197 13.52 21.36 -5.17
CA GLY A 197 12.41 22.13 -4.62
C GLY A 197 11.27 22.37 -5.62
N GLU A 198 11.42 21.96 -6.88
CA GLU A 198 10.36 21.94 -7.88
C GLU A 198 9.99 20.50 -8.26
N SER A 199 8.75 20.31 -8.70
CA SER A 199 8.25 19.05 -9.23
C SER A 199 7.46 19.32 -10.50
N CYS A 200 7.45 18.35 -11.42
CA CYS A 200 6.71 18.48 -12.66
C CYS A 200 5.21 18.37 -12.41
N SER A 201 4.46 19.38 -12.88
CA SER A 201 3.01 19.28 -13.03
C SER A 201 2.59 19.85 -14.37
N GLY A 202 1.81 19.10 -15.14
CA GLY A 202 1.29 19.55 -16.44
C GLY A 202 2.36 19.84 -17.50
N GLY A 203 3.58 19.28 -17.37
CA GLY A 203 4.68 19.51 -18.31
C GLY A 203 5.48 20.79 -18.04
N VAL A 204 5.41 21.32 -16.82
CA VAL A 204 6.22 22.45 -16.35
C VAL A 204 6.68 22.19 -14.91
N CYS A 205 7.84 22.72 -14.54
CA CYS A 205 8.30 22.66 -13.15
C CYS A 205 7.57 23.72 -12.33
N VAL A 206 6.98 23.28 -11.22
CA VAL A 206 6.28 24.12 -10.26
C VAL A 206 6.84 23.86 -8.85
N PRO A 207 6.78 24.82 -7.92
CA PRO A 207 7.27 24.60 -6.57
C PRO A 207 6.61 23.38 -5.92
N ALA A 208 7.41 22.43 -5.45
CA ALA A 208 6.93 21.18 -4.88
C ALA A 208 6.06 21.40 -3.63
N CYS A 209 6.35 22.48 -2.88
CA CYS A 209 5.56 22.87 -1.71
C CYS A 209 4.16 23.36 -2.05
N ASP A 210 3.98 24.03 -3.20
CA ASP A 210 2.67 24.48 -3.65
C ASP A 210 1.81 23.26 -4.04
N LEU A 211 2.40 22.30 -4.76
CA LEU A 211 1.75 21.04 -5.10
C LEU A 211 1.38 20.21 -3.85
N ALA A 212 2.30 20.09 -2.88
CA ALA A 212 2.04 19.31 -1.67
C ALA A 212 0.90 19.93 -0.85
N ARG A 213 0.81 21.26 -0.80
CA ARG A 213 -0.29 21.98 -0.15
C ARG A 213 -1.65 21.67 -0.81
N GLU A 214 -1.68 21.51 -2.13
CA GLU A 214 -2.91 21.20 -2.88
C GLU A 214 -3.28 19.71 -2.80
N ARG A 215 -2.28 18.82 -2.83
CA ARG A 215 -2.47 17.35 -2.77
C ARG A 215 -3.17 16.89 -1.50
N SER A 216 -3.14 17.71 -0.44
CA SER A 216 -3.74 17.42 0.86
C SER A 216 -3.21 16.12 1.46
N SER A 217 -1.90 15.91 1.55
CA SER A 217 -1.30 14.65 2.07
C SER A 217 -0.60 14.83 3.43
N TYR A 218 -0.08 13.74 4.00
CA TYR A 218 0.70 13.76 5.25
C TYR A 218 2.10 14.38 5.10
N ASP A 219 2.61 14.46 3.87
CA ASP A 219 3.85 15.16 3.55
C ASP A 219 3.57 16.59 3.07
N GLY A 220 4.44 17.52 3.45
CA GLY A 220 4.27 18.94 3.13
C GLY A 220 5.45 19.79 3.58
N CYS A 221 5.29 21.11 3.50
CA CYS A 221 6.40 22.04 3.73
C CYS A 221 6.25 22.97 4.93
N THR A 222 5.09 23.02 5.57
CA THR A 222 4.86 23.85 6.75
C THR A 222 4.04 23.09 7.75
N PHE A 223 4.54 23.00 8.99
CA PHE A 223 3.92 22.28 10.09
C PHE A 223 3.90 23.16 11.33
N PHE A 224 2.87 23.00 12.16
CA PHE A 224 2.81 23.59 13.49
C PHE A 224 2.94 22.46 14.52
N ALA A 225 4.02 22.50 15.29
CA ALA A 225 4.35 21.52 16.32
C ALA A 225 4.14 22.14 17.70
N VAL A 226 3.67 21.35 18.66
CA VAL A 226 3.38 21.82 20.02
C VAL A 226 3.92 20.85 21.06
N ASP A 227 4.64 21.38 22.04
CA ASP A 227 4.96 20.67 23.27
C ASP A 227 3.65 20.51 24.07
N LEU A 228 3.01 19.34 23.98
CA LEU A 228 1.68 19.11 24.57
C LEU A 228 1.74 18.85 26.09
N PRO A 229 0.61 18.99 26.82
CA PRO A 229 0.60 18.76 28.26
C PRO A 229 0.94 17.31 28.60
N ASN A 230 1.99 17.12 29.41
CA ASN A 230 2.47 15.82 29.82
C ASN A 230 2.69 15.83 31.34
N TYR A 231 2.51 14.67 31.98
CA TYR A 231 2.71 14.51 33.41
C TYR A 231 4.12 14.94 33.86
N SER A 232 4.14 15.65 34.99
CA SER A 232 5.34 16.18 35.64
C SER A 232 5.26 16.02 37.15
N ASP A 233 6.38 15.63 37.76
CA ASP A 233 6.55 15.60 39.21
C ASP A 233 7.97 15.99 39.64
N SER A 234 8.27 15.85 40.94
CA SER A 234 9.60 16.18 41.51
C SER A 234 10.79 15.43 40.90
N GLN A 235 10.53 14.30 40.25
CA GLN A 235 11.49 13.39 39.64
C GLN A 235 11.46 13.52 38.10
N ARG A 236 10.27 13.57 37.52
CA ARG A 236 9.92 13.65 36.11
C ARG A 236 9.55 15.08 35.75
N VAL A 237 10.48 16.01 35.86
CA VAL A 237 10.19 17.43 35.58
C VAL A 237 10.07 17.62 34.08
N GLN A 238 8.89 18.03 33.60
CA GLN A 238 8.61 18.13 32.17
C GLN A 238 9.53 19.09 31.41
N ALA A 239 10.02 20.16 32.03
CA ALA A 239 11.05 21.03 31.42
C ALA A 239 12.36 20.29 31.05
N ASN A 240 12.58 19.08 31.59
CA ASN A 240 13.71 18.24 31.26
C ASN A 240 13.39 17.15 30.23
N HIS A 241 12.12 17.02 29.81
CA HIS A 241 11.69 16.09 28.78
C HIS A 241 12.19 16.59 27.41
N PRO A 242 12.90 15.76 26.63
CA PRO A 242 13.35 16.17 25.30
C PRO A 242 12.19 16.14 24.31
N TYR A 243 11.38 17.21 24.32
CA TYR A 243 10.40 17.46 23.26
C TYR A 243 11.15 17.64 21.93
N ALA A 244 10.75 16.88 20.91
CA ALA A 244 11.43 16.92 19.63
C ALA A 244 10.46 16.84 18.46
N VAL A 245 10.81 17.55 17.40
CA VAL A 245 10.26 17.36 16.06
C VAL A 245 11.26 16.55 15.25
N VAL A 246 10.79 15.48 14.61
CA VAL A 246 11.59 14.62 13.76
C VAL A 246 11.01 14.61 12.35
N LEU A 247 11.85 14.91 11.37
CA LEU A 247 11.50 14.96 9.96
C LEU A 247 12.16 13.80 9.21
N ALA A 248 11.45 13.23 8.23
CA ALA A 248 12.02 12.29 7.26
C ALA A 248 11.90 12.87 5.85
N ASN A 249 12.93 12.64 5.03
CA ASN A 249 13.04 13.21 3.69
C ASN A 249 12.74 12.16 2.62
N PRO A 250 11.57 12.22 1.96
CA PRO A 250 11.28 11.33 0.84
C PRO A 250 12.06 11.73 -0.43
N ASN A 251 12.65 12.92 -0.48
CA ASN A 251 13.29 13.44 -1.68
C ASN A 251 14.69 12.84 -1.90
N LEU A 252 15.08 12.78 -3.17
CA LEU A 252 16.42 12.38 -3.62
C LEU A 252 17.49 13.49 -3.46
N TYR A 253 17.11 14.63 -2.88
CA TYR A 253 17.99 15.78 -2.66
C TYR A 253 17.86 16.33 -1.23
N GLU A 254 18.83 17.13 -0.82
CA GLU A 254 18.84 17.76 0.50
C GLU A 254 17.76 18.85 0.62
N VAL A 255 17.06 18.87 1.75
CA VAL A 255 16.02 19.85 2.07
C VAL A 255 16.54 20.77 3.17
N GLN A 256 16.25 22.07 3.06
CA GLN A 256 16.56 23.03 4.12
C GLN A 256 15.36 23.17 5.05
N VAL A 257 15.63 23.19 6.36
CA VAL A 257 14.62 23.26 7.41
C VAL A 257 14.88 24.50 8.28
N THR A 258 13.83 25.27 8.56
CA THR A 258 13.86 26.37 9.52
C THR A 258 12.74 26.22 10.53
N VAL A 259 13.04 26.43 11.83
CA VAL A 259 12.06 26.41 12.91
C VAL A 259 11.95 27.79 13.52
N THR A 260 10.71 28.28 13.62
CA THR A 260 10.38 29.61 14.16
C THR A 260 9.34 29.53 15.26
N GLU A 261 9.28 30.55 16.08
CA GLU A 261 8.23 30.82 17.05
C GLU A 261 7.84 32.29 17.01
N ARG A 262 6.76 32.67 17.71
CA ARG A 262 6.37 34.07 17.84
C ARG A 262 7.51 34.90 18.46
N GLY A 263 7.94 35.93 17.75
CA GLY A 263 8.93 36.91 18.18
C GLY A 263 8.30 38.21 18.68
N GLU A 264 9.14 39.20 18.93
CA GLU A 264 8.67 40.54 19.30
C GLU A 264 7.94 41.19 18.11
N ASN A 265 6.82 41.89 18.39
CA ASN A 265 5.97 42.54 17.39
C ASN A 265 5.39 41.57 16.33
N ASP A 266 5.15 40.31 16.71
CA ASP A 266 4.55 39.29 15.86
C ASP A 266 5.38 38.89 14.63
N GLU A 267 6.70 39.13 14.66
CA GLU A 267 7.63 38.62 13.65
C GLU A 267 8.13 37.21 13.98
N ASP A 268 8.37 36.38 12.96
CA ASP A 268 8.95 35.04 13.11
C ASP A 268 10.36 35.12 13.73
N ARG A 269 10.52 34.57 14.94
CA ARG A 269 11.83 34.42 15.60
C ARG A 269 12.36 33.01 15.39
N VAL A 270 13.57 32.87 14.86
CA VAL A 270 14.21 31.55 14.73
C VAL A 270 14.58 31.00 16.10
N VAL A 271 14.23 29.73 16.31
CA VAL A 271 14.46 29.01 17.56
C VAL A 271 15.92 28.60 17.71
N GLU A 272 16.48 28.68 18.92
CA GLU A 272 17.77 28.07 19.24
C GLU A 272 17.56 26.61 19.68
N LEU A 273 18.23 25.66 19.01
CA LEU A 273 18.08 24.24 19.30
C LEU A 273 18.66 23.87 20.66
N VAL A 274 18.01 22.93 21.34
CA VAL A 274 18.63 22.19 22.44
C VAL A 274 19.59 21.16 21.83
N ALA A 275 20.89 21.46 21.85
CA ALA A 275 21.91 20.62 21.23
C ALA A 275 21.90 19.16 21.74
N SER A 276 21.65 18.99 23.04
CA SER A 276 21.53 17.69 23.69
C SER A 276 20.81 17.79 25.02
N GLN A 277 20.07 16.76 25.37
CA GLN A 277 19.36 16.66 26.65
C GLN A 277 19.72 15.33 27.32
N GLN A 278 20.14 15.38 28.59
CA GLN A 278 20.38 14.17 29.39
C GLN A 278 19.09 13.77 30.11
N VAL A 279 18.57 12.60 29.75
CA VAL A 279 17.47 11.96 30.47
C VAL A 279 18.06 11.11 31.59
N ARG A 280 17.88 11.58 32.83
CA ARG A 280 18.43 10.93 34.01
C ARG A 280 17.67 9.65 34.30
N ASN A 281 18.38 8.61 34.72
CA ASN A 281 17.74 7.44 35.32
C ASN A 281 17.28 7.81 36.74
N ILE A 282 15.97 7.75 36.97
CA ILE A 282 15.35 8.11 38.25
C ILE A 282 15.15 6.88 39.18
N GLY A 283 15.84 5.77 38.90
CA GLY A 283 15.84 4.55 39.72
C GLY A 283 14.92 3.44 39.23
N GLY A 284 14.67 3.35 37.92
CA GLY A 284 13.84 2.29 37.34
C GLY A 284 14.55 0.93 37.24
N ARG A 285 13.79 -0.11 36.88
CA ARG A 285 14.26 -1.50 36.80
C ARG A 285 15.53 -1.62 35.94
N GLY A 286 16.55 -2.30 36.48
CA GLY A 286 17.68 -2.80 35.67
C GLY A 286 18.93 -1.92 35.60
N GLY A 287 18.99 -0.79 36.30
CA GLY A 287 20.24 -0.02 36.46
C GLY A 287 20.88 0.48 35.16
N ALA A 288 20.09 0.68 34.10
CA ALA A 288 20.64 1.17 32.83
C ALA A 288 21.13 2.62 32.96
N PRO A 289 22.19 3.01 32.23
CA PRO A 289 22.77 4.34 32.37
C PRO A 289 21.79 5.43 31.91
N SER A 290 21.94 6.64 32.45
CA SER A 290 21.25 7.82 31.92
C SER A 290 21.55 7.95 30.42
N GLN A 291 20.54 8.32 29.65
CA GLN A 291 20.66 8.47 28.20
C GLN A 291 20.83 9.94 27.84
N THR A 292 21.57 10.23 26.79
CA THR A 292 21.65 11.58 26.22
C THR A 292 21.16 11.52 24.80
N VAL A 293 20.14 12.30 24.50
CA VAL A 293 19.65 12.52 23.14
C VAL A 293 20.20 13.83 22.59
N TYR A 294 20.25 13.92 21.27
CA TYR A 294 20.88 15.02 20.55
C TYR A 294 19.93 15.57 19.50
N SER A 295 20.00 16.89 19.28
CA SER A 295 19.58 17.43 17.98
C SER A 295 20.59 16.95 16.95
N GLU A 296 20.13 16.27 15.90
CA GLU A 296 21.02 15.62 14.92
C GLU A 296 20.39 15.47 13.55
N SER A 297 21.24 15.43 12.53
CA SER A 297 20.91 15.06 11.16
C SER A 297 21.52 13.69 10.87
N ARG A 298 20.77 12.81 10.22
CA ARG A 298 21.24 11.46 9.87
C ARG A 298 20.95 11.17 8.40
N SER A 299 21.99 10.80 7.65
CA SER A 299 21.84 10.38 6.26
C SER A 299 21.24 8.97 6.15
N ALA A 300 20.69 8.61 4.99
CA ALA A 300 20.28 7.23 4.66
C ALA A 300 21.33 6.17 5.02
N GLY A 301 22.63 6.45 4.77
CA GLY A 301 23.74 5.56 5.12
C GLY A 301 24.11 5.49 6.61
N GLY A 302 23.27 6.04 7.50
CA GLY A 302 23.44 5.99 8.95
C GLY A 302 24.42 7.00 9.56
N ARG A 303 25.11 7.83 8.75
CA ARG A 303 26.03 8.87 9.25
C ARG A 303 25.25 9.95 10.00
N GLN A 304 25.58 10.15 11.28
CA GLN A 304 25.01 11.18 12.15
C GLN A 304 25.88 12.44 12.22
N LEU A 305 25.23 13.60 12.29
CA LEU A 305 25.83 14.91 12.52
C LEU A 305 25.05 15.62 13.63
N ARG A 306 25.72 15.96 14.74
CA ARG A 306 25.11 16.71 15.84
C ARG A 306 24.93 18.18 15.47
N LEU A 307 23.78 18.72 15.82
CA LEU A 307 23.36 20.09 15.52
C LEU A 307 23.43 20.97 16.76
N ARG A 308 23.71 22.25 16.56
CA ARG A 308 23.81 23.28 17.60
C ARG A 308 23.47 24.65 17.02
N GLY A 309 22.99 25.56 17.86
CA GLY A 309 22.69 26.94 17.49
C GLY A 309 21.29 27.12 16.90
N GLU A 310 21.11 28.17 16.10
CA GLU A 310 19.82 28.50 15.48
C GLU A 310 19.32 27.40 14.54
N ALA A 311 18.03 27.11 14.61
CA ALA A 311 17.31 26.24 13.70
C ALA A 311 17.02 26.95 12.36
N ARG A 312 18.08 27.45 11.71
CA ARG A 312 18.01 28.17 10.43
C ARG A 312 18.70 27.37 9.34
N ASN A 313 17.98 27.08 8.26
CA ASN A 313 18.51 26.40 7.07
C ASN A 313 19.29 25.12 7.44
N LEU A 314 18.77 24.35 8.39
CA LEU A 314 19.34 23.07 8.77
C LEU A 314 19.24 22.11 7.59
N ILE A 315 20.27 21.29 7.38
CA ILE A 315 20.31 20.34 6.27
C ILE A 315 19.65 19.02 6.71
N LEU A 316 18.53 18.72 6.06
CA LEU A 316 17.87 17.43 6.07
C LEU A 316 18.34 16.63 4.83
N PRO A 317 19.18 15.59 5.00
CA PRO A 317 19.80 14.87 3.88
C PRO A 317 18.76 14.13 3.01
N ALA A 318 19.07 13.90 1.74
CA ALA A 318 18.27 13.03 0.86
C ALA A 318 18.07 11.64 1.49
N GLY A 319 16.84 11.14 1.53
CA GLY A 319 16.49 9.86 2.16
C GLY A 319 16.88 9.76 3.65
N GLY A 320 17.13 10.89 4.30
CA GLY A 320 17.64 10.97 5.67
C GLY A 320 16.63 11.61 6.62
N GLN A 321 16.98 11.62 7.91
CA GLN A 321 16.16 12.19 8.97
C GLN A 321 16.83 13.40 9.63
N LEU A 322 16.02 14.27 10.23
CA LEU A 322 16.45 15.40 11.06
C LEU A 322 15.68 15.38 12.37
N THR A 323 16.39 15.22 13.48
CA THR A 323 15.87 15.29 14.84
C THR A 323 16.22 16.65 15.45
N MET A 324 15.20 17.41 15.84
CA MET A 324 15.35 18.74 16.44
C MET A 324 14.74 18.73 17.83
N ILE A 325 15.57 18.80 18.87
CA ILE A 325 15.11 19.00 20.24
C ILE A 325 14.88 20.50 20.40
N LEU A 326 13.63 20.86 20.72
CA LEU A 326 13.22 22.25 20.85
C LEU A 326 13.20 22.65 22.34
N PRO A 327 13.35 23.95 22.66
CA PRO A 327 13.17 24.42 24.02
C PRO A 327 11.81 24.02 24.58
N PRO A 328 11.71 23.62 25.86
CA PRO A 328 10.43 23.23 26.45
C PRO A 328 9.48 24.42 26.44
N LYS A 329 8.29 24.22 25.88
CA LYS A 329 7.24 25.25 25.73
C LYS A 329 5.87 24.63 25.94
N SER A 330 5.75 23.78 26.95
CA SER A 330 4.55 22.98 27.15
C SER A 330 3.29 23.85 27.27
N ALA A 331 2.35 23.59 26.38
CA ALA A 331 1.03 24.18 26.42
C ALA A 331 0.25 23.66 27.63
N GLY A 332 -0.59 24.51 28.20
CA GLY A 332 -1.42 24.19 29.35
C GLY A 332 -0.64 23.83 30.62
N THR A 333 0.66 24.14 30.70
CA THR A 333 1.49 23.79 31.86
C THR A 333 2.24 25.00 32.39
N ILE A 334 2.08 25.23 33.69
CA ILE A 334 2.85 26.22 34.46
C ILE A 334 3.79 25.46 35.40
N LEU A 335 5.09 25.72 35.30
CA LEU A 335 6.11 25.11 36.14
C LEU A 335 6.59 26.10 37.21
N ASP A 336 6.50 25.71 38.48
CA ASP A 336 7.17 26.37 39.61
C ASP A 336 8.21 25.41 40.22
N GLY A 337 9.45 25.54 39.75
CA GLY A 337 10.52 24.59 40.05
C GLY A 337 10.22 23.20 39.48
N ALA A 338 9.85 22.25 40.36
CA ALA A 338 9.51 20.88 39.99
C ALA A 338 8.01 20.57 40.13
N GLN A 339 7.21 21.54 40.55
CA GLN A 339 5.76 21.42 40.62
C GLN A 339 5.15 21.91 39.30
N ALA A 340 4.28 21.09 38.70
CA ALA A 340 3.48 21.47 37.56
C ALA A 340 2.05 21.76 37.99
N THR A 341 1.47 22.81 37.41
CA THR A 341 0.04 23.07 37.44
C THR A 341 -0.48 23.05 36.01
N TYR A 342 -1.49 22.23 35.75
CA TYR A 342 -2.11 22.13 34.44
C TYR A 342 -3.32 23.05 34.37
N THR A 343 -3.39 23.85 33.32
CA THR A 343 -4.40 24.90 33.16
C THR A 343 -4.95 24.95 31.74
N SER A 344 -6.24 25.23 31.60
CA SER A 344 -6.75 25.69 30.32
C SER A 344 -6.18 27.08 30.02
N GLU A 345 -5.60 27.27 28.84
CA GLU A 345 -4.97 28.53 28.43
C GLU A 345 -5.10 28.78 26.93
N LEU A 346 -5.04 30.05 26.53
CA LEU A 346 -4.70 30.48 25.17
C LEU A 346 -3.35 31.19 25.23
N ALA A 347 -2.32 30.60 24.63
CA ALA A 347 -0.95 31.14 24.69
C ALA A 347 -0.15 30.84 23.42
N ASP A 348 0.94 31.57 23.20
CA ASP A 348 1.82 31.50 22.03
C ASP A 348 2.73 30.25 22.05
N ARG A 349 2.20 29.04 22.13
CA ARG A 349 2.97 27.81 22.44
C ARG A 349 3.51 27.05 21.23
N ALA A 350 3.04 27.33 20.02
CA ALA A 350 3.42 26.53 18.86
C ALA A 350 4.78 26.92 18.26
N TYR A 351 5.42 25.95 17.63
CA TYR A 351 6.56 26.11 16.76
C TYR A 351 6.13 25.92 15.31
N LYS A 352 6.60 26.79 14.40
CA LYS A 352 6.39 26.63 12.96
C LYS A 352 7.65 26.06 12.33
N VAL A 353 7.51 24.90 11.69
CA VAL A 353 8.58 24.23 10.94
C VAL A 353 8.32 24.45 9.47
N THR A 354 9.29 25.04 8.76
CA THR A 354 9.21 25.31 7.32
C THR A 354 10.35 24.62 6.58
N THR A 355 10.04 24.00 5.45
CA THR A 355 11.01 23.30 4.59
C THR A 355 10.96 23.80 3.16
N THR A 356 12.05 23.58 2.41
CA THR A 356 12.16 23.96 0.99
C THR A 356 11.59 22.92 0.01
N ALA A 357 11.19 21.75 0.51
CA ALA A 357 10.51 20.70 -0.24
C ALA A 357 9.68 19.82 0.71
N PRO A 358 8.69 19.06 0.20
CA PRO A 358 7.80 18.25 1.03
C PRO A 358 8.55 17.19 1.83
N VAL A 359 8.25 17.09 3.12
CA VAL A 359 8.81 16.11 4.07
C VAL A 359 7.70 15.54 4.92
N THR A 360 7.98 14.47 5.66
CA THR A 360 7.07 13.94 6.68
C THR A 360 7.55 14.36 8.06
N ALA A 361 6.63 14.68 8.97
CA ALA A 361 6.94 15.30 10.25
C ALA A 361 6.19 14.64 11.40
N TYR A 362 6.91 14.37 12.48
CA TYR A 362 6.38 13.77 13.71
C TYR A 362 6.86 14.57 14.91
N GLN A 363 6.05 14.65 15.95
CA GLN A 363 6.49 15.15 17.25
C GLN A 363 6.52 14.01 18.27
N PHE A 364 7.48 14.08 19.17
CA PHE A 364 7.62 13.17 20.29
C PHE A 364 7.64 13.97 21.57
N GLN A 365 6.75 13.62 22.50
CA GLN A 365 6.74 14.22 23.82
C GLN A 365 6.83 13.17 24.93
N PRO A 366 8.06 12.79 25.35
CA PRO A 366 9.38 13.10 24.78
C PRO A 366 9.95 12.06 23.79
N LEU A 367 11.01 12.45 23.08
CA LEU A 367 11.78 11.61 22.13
C LEU A 367 12.43 10.36 22.76
N CYS A 368 12.67 10.38 24.07
CA CYS A 368 13.34 9.34 24.83
C CYS A 368 12.61 9.24 26.15
N CYS A 369 12.49 8.13 26.82
CA CYS A 369 12.79 6.70 26.63
C CYS A 369 12.34 6.09 27.97
N SER A 370 12.72 4.85 28.30
CA SER A 370 12.28 4.18 29.54
C SER A 370 12.43 4.94 30.87
N TRP A 371 13.18 6.04 30.91
CA TRP A 371 13.41 6.82 32.12
C TRP A 371 12.56 8.08 32.24
N THR A 372 11.77 8.43 31.23
CA THR A 372 10.75 9.49 31.37
C THR A 372 9.48 8.95 31.99
N PHE A 373 9.17 7.65 31.83
CA PHE A 373 7.95 6.99 32.34
C PHE A 373 6.64 7.66 31.88
N THR A 374 6.76 8.50 30.85
CA THR A 374 5.67 9.29 30.31
C THR A 374 6.12 9.75 28.92
N ASN A 375 5.55 9.20 27.86
CA ASN A 375 5.84 9.55 26.48
C ASN A 375 4.70 9.13 25.55
N ASP A 376 4.56 9.85 24.46
CA ASP A 376 3.88 9.34 23.27
C ASP A 376 4.47 10.07 22.05
N ALA A 377 3.94 9.80 20.86
CA ALA A 377 4.31 10.52 19.66
C ALA A 377 3.14 10.61 18.70
N THR A 378 3.13 11.64 17.86
CA THR A 378 2.11 11.76 16.82
C THR A 378 2.64 12.37 15.54
N ILE A 379 1.92 12.12 14.45
CA ILE A 379 2.18 12.74 13.16
C ILE A 379 1.71 14.19 13.17
N LEU A 380 2.48 15.07 12.52
CA LEU A 380 2.08 16.45 12.28
C LEU A 380 1.45 16.58 10.90
N LEU A 381 0.24 17.16 10.84
CA LEU A 381 -0.40 17.44 9.56
C LEU A 381 0.14 18.76 8.98
N PRO A 382 0.60 18.76 7.72
CA PRO A 382 1.07 19.99 7.09
C PRO A 382 -0.09 20.95 6.84
N VAL A 383 0.23 22.23 6.73
CA VAL A 383 -0.73 23.25 6.27
C VAL A 383 -1.22 22.90 4.86
N GLY A 384 -2.53 23.03 4.62
CA GLY A 384 -3.23 22.50 3.44
C GLY A 384 -3.92 21.16 3.71
N SER A 385 -3.41 20.36 4.65
CA SER A 385 -3.99 19.07 5.07
C SER A 385 -4.67 19.13 6.44
N GLN A 386 -4.49 20.22 7.17
CA GLN A 386 -5.30 20.59 8.33
C GLN A 386 -6.75 20.92 7.90
N GLY A 387 -7.66 21.08 8.84
CA GLY A 387 -9.09 21.24 8.55
C GLY A 387 -9.75 22.35 9.34
N ARG A 388 -11.07 22.46 9.14
CA ARG A 388 -11.90 23.50 9.78
C ARG A 388 -13.01 22.89 10.64
N HIS A 389 -13.23 21.59 10.53
CA HIS A 389 -14.24 20.88 11.30
C HIS A 389 -13.63 19.63 11.91
N TYR A 390 -13.73 19.51 13.23
CA TYR A 390 -13.23 18.37 13.98
C TYR A 390 -14.27 17.90 14.98
N TYR A 391 -14.25 16.59 15.25
CA TYR A 391 -14.62 16.09 16.56
C TYR A 391 -13.37 15.57 17.25
N THR A 392 -13.23 15.87 18.53
CA THR A 392 -12.06 15.49 19.32
C THR A 392 -12.14 14.04 19.81
N PHE A 393 -11.03 13.34 19.78
CA PHE A 393 -10.71 12.16 20.56
C PHE A 393 -9.76 12.59 21.68
N SER A 394 -10.12 12.27 22.92
CA SER A 394 -9.35 12.55 24.13
C SER A 394 -9.50 11.36 25.07
N HIS A 395 -9.21 11.55 26.35
CA HIS A 395 -9.41 10.56 27.38
C HIS A 395 -10.10 11.18 28.60
N THR A 396 -10.89 10.39 29.32
CA THR A 396 -11.58 10.81 30.56
C THR A 396 -10.59 11.10 31.69
N HIS A 397 -10.94 12.05 32.56
CA HIS A 397 -10.19 12.35 33.78
C HIS A 397 -9.96 11.09 34.63
N VAL A 398 -8.76 10.97 35.16
CA VAL A 398 -8.34 9.87 36.04
C VAL A 398 -8.18 10.38 37.47
N ASP A 399 -8.89 9.73 38.40
CA ASP A 399 -8.64 9.85 39.84
C ASP A 399 -7.92 8.58 40.29
N TRP A 400 -6.62 8.67 40.54
CA TRP A 400 -5.82 7.54 41.01
C TRP A 400 -5.45 7.73 42.47
N THR A 401 -5.52 6.67 43.28
CA THR A 401 -5.03 6.71 44.66
C THR A 401 -4.15 5.52 44.94
N PHE A 402 -2.87 5.75 45.22
CA PHE A 402 -1.90 4.72 45.57
C PHE A 402 -1.14 5.07 46.84
N GLN A 403 -1.09 4.12 47.79
CA GLN A 403 -0.42 4.27 49.08
C GLN A 403 -0.78 5.56 49.86
N GLY A 404 -2.01 6.06 49.69
CA GLY A 404 -2.50 7.26 50.36
C GLY A 404 -2.15 8.58 49.66
N GLN A 405 -1.52 8.55 48.49
CA GLN A 405 -1.40 9.69 47.59
C GLN A 405 -2.48 9.59 46.52
N SER A 406 -3.28 10.65 46.38
CA SER A 406 -4.28 10.76 45.34
C SER A 406 -3.78 11.72 44.27
N GLU A 407 -3.75 11.26 43.02
CA GLU A 407 -3.46 12.06 41.83
C GLU A 407 -4.76 12.29 41.07
N ARG A 408 -4.91 13.52 40.57
CA ARG A 408 -5.96 13.92 39.65
C ARG A 408 -5.28 14.29 38.35
N LEU A 409 -5.68 13.60 37.29
CA LEU A 409 -5.01 13.66 36.01
C LEU A 409 -6.03 14.00 34.94
N GLU A 410 -5.80 15.11 34.28
CA GLU A 410 -6.68 15.69 33.30
C GLU A 410 -6.49 15.05 31.91
N GLY A 411 -7.62 14.85 31.24
CA GLY A 411 -7.67 14.74 29.79
C GLY A 411 -7.62 16.12 29.17
N TRP A 412 -7.09 16.22 27.96
CA TRP A 412 -6.95 17.52 27.30
C TRP A 412 -7.25 17.45 25.80
N ILE A 413 -7.59 18.61 25.25
CA ILE A 413 -7.57 18.90 23.82
C ILE A 413 -6.78 20.19 23.59
N SER A 414 -6.06 20.28 22.48
CA SER A 414 -5.30 21.47 22.09
C SER A 414 -5.62 21.84 20.64
N ILE A 415 -6.04 23.09 20.43
CA ILE A 415 -6.32 23.67 19.12
C ILE A 415 -5.17 24.63 18.78
N VAL A 416 -4.51 24.39 17.66
CA VAL A 416 -3.28 25.06 17.25
C VAL A 416 -3.58 25.98 16.07
N GLY A 417 -3.23 27.26 16.20
CA GLY A 417 -3.39 28.23 15.13
C GLY A 417 -2.56 27.88 13.90
N GLY A 418 -3.19 27.96 12.73
CA GLY A 418 -2.53 27.80 11.43
C GLY A 418 -1.83 29.08 10.97
N GLU A 419 -1.64 29.22 9.65
CA GLU A 419 -0.98 30.42 9.09
C GLU A 419 -1.84 31.69 9.10
N ARG A 420 -3.13 31.55 9.40
CA ARG A 420 -4.10 32.64 9.39
C ARG A 420 -4.90 32.62 10.67
N THR A 421 -5.25 33.81 11.17
CA THR A 421 -6.12 33.95 12.33
C THR A 421 -7.47 33.27 12.07
N ALA A 422 -7.90 32.44 13.02
CA ALA A 422 -9.12 31.66 12.95
C ALA A 422 -10.07 32.08 14.08
N GLU A 423 -11.35 32.25 13.76
CA GLU A 423 -12.44 32.28 14.73
C GLU A 423 -12.89 30.84 14.98
N VAL A 424 -12.80 30.37 16.23
CA VAL A 424 -13.06 28.98 16.61
C VAL A 424 -14.29 28.92 17.53
N GLU A 425 -15.28 28.12 17.13
CA GLU A 425 -16.40 27.68 17.97
C GLU A 425 -16.12 26.26 18.49
N LEU A 426 -16.21 26.08 19.80
CA LEU A 426 -16.13 24.79 20.48
C LEU A 426 -17.47 24.45 21.10
N ARG A 427 -18.13 23.39 20.64
CA ARG A 427 -19.39 22.92 21.24
C ARG A 427 -19.07 21.85 22.27
N MET A 428 -19.05 22.27 23.54
CA MET A 428 -18.60 21.45 24.65
C MET A 428 -19.63 20.40 25.09
N GLY A 429 -20.92 20.63 24.78
CA GLY A 429 -22.01 19.80 25.27
C GLY A 429 -22.13 19.91 26.79
N GLU A 430 -22.33 18.79 27.49
CA GLU A 430 -22.46 18.76 28.95
C GLU A 430 -21.13 18.58 29.71
N ARG A 431 -20.00 18.61 29.00
CA ARG A 431 -18.68 18.33 29.55
C ARG A 431 -18.23 19.41 30.54
N VAL A 432 -17.44 19.00 31.52
CA VAL A 432 -16.83 19.90 32.51
C VAL A 432 -15.35 20.08 32.22
N PHE A 433 -14.90 21.32 32.29
CA PHE A 433 -13.55 21.73 31.91
C PHE A 433 -13.14 22.96 32.73
N GLN A 434 -11.84 23.25 32.78
CA GLN A 434 -11.38 24.46 33.44
C GLN A 434 -11.69 25.69 32.58
N THR A 435 -12.11 26.78 33.22
CA THR A 435 -12.47 28.06 32.56
C THR A 435 -11.31 28.63 31.75
N ILE A 436 -11.61 29.22 30.59
CA ILE A 436 -10.64 29.92 29.74
C ILE A 436 -10.97 31.41 29.77
N PRO A 437 -10.15 32.27 30.39
CA PRO A 437 -10.47 33.70 30.55
C PRO A 437 -10.71 34.44 29.24
N GLU A 438 -10.01 34.05 28.18
CA GLU A 438 -10.07 34.65 26.85
C GLU A 438 -11.30 34.18 26.05
N ALA A 439 -11.92 33.08 26.45
CA ALA A 439 -13.05 32.51 25.74
C ALA A 439 -14.36 33.22 26.10
N ARG A 440 -15.15 33.50 25.06
CA ARG A 440 -16.52 33.97 25.22
C ARG A 440 -17.46 32.78 25.28
N GLU A 441 -18.13 32.58 26.41
CA GLU A 441 -19.09 31.49 26.59
C GLU A 441 -20.52 31.90 26.18
N GLU A 442 -21.19 31.08 25.38
CA GLU A 442 -22.63 31.21 25.09
C GLU A 442 -23.32 29.85 25.13
N GLY A 443 -24.14 29.61 26.16
CA GLY A 443 -24.75 28.30 26.36
C GLY A 443 -23.68 27.23 26.63
N ASN A 444 -23.63 26.20 25.78
CA ASN A 444 -22.63 25.13 25.86
C ASN A 444 -21.52 25.28 24.81
N SER A 445 -21.38 26.48 24.21
CA SER A 445 -20.34 26.78 23.23
C SER A 445 -19.34 27.80 23.78
N LEU A 446 -18.08 27.65 23.38
CA LEU A 446 -17.00 28.62 23.58
C LEU A 446 -16.62 29.23 22.23
N PHE A 447 -16.34 30.53 22.23
CA PHE A 447 -15.83 31.24 21.06
C PHE A 447 -14.48 31.86 21.39
N VAL A 448 -13.47 31.57 20.57
CA VAL A 448 -12.08 32.01 20.77
C VAL A 448 -11.48 32.39 19.42
N THR A 449 -10.76 33.52 19.37
CA THR A 449 -9.89 33.85 18.23
C THR A 449 -8.52 33.22 18.48
N VAL A 450 -8.03 32.43 17.52
CA VAL A 450 -6.72 31.75 17.59
C VAL A 450 -5.85 32.29 16.47
N GLU A 451 -4.73 32.93 16.81
CA GLU A 451 -3.78 33.48 15.84
C GLU A 451 -2.67 32.47 15.48
N PRO A 452 -1.88 32.71 14.41
CA PRO A 452 -0.68 31.92 14.16
C PRO A 452 0.22 31.85 15.39
N TYR A 453 0.78 30.67 15.68
CA TYR A 453 1.55 30.35 16.89
C TYR A 453 0.74 30.15 18.19
N ASP A 454 -0.53 30.55 18.23
CA ASP A 454 -1.35 30.33 19.41
C ASP A 454 -1.75 28.87 19.55
N VAL A 455 -1.88 28.44 20.80
CA VAL A 455 -2.45 27.15 21.19
C VAL A 455 -3.50 27.41 22.25
N LEU A 456 -4.73 27.02 21.95
CA LEU A 456 -5.81 26.92 22.92
C LEU A 456 -5.81 25.51 23.50
N THR A 457 -5.37 25.34 24.74
CA THR A 457 -5.42 24.08 25.47
C THR A 457 -6.57 24.09 26.47
N ILE A 458 -7.36 23.02 26.49
CA ILE A 458 -8.50 22.85 27.39
C ILE A 458 -8.30 21.59 28.21
N MET A 459 -8.34 21.75 29.53
CA MET A 459 -8.21 20.67 30.51
C MET A 459 -9.58 20.21 31.01
N SER A 460 -9.79 18.90 31.06
CA SER A 460 -10.97 18.32 31.69
C SER A 460 -10.89 18.49 33.21
N VAL A 461 -12.04 18.36 33.88
CA VAL A 461 -12.11 18.40 35.35
C VAL A 461 -12.80 17.14 35.84
N ALA A 462 -12.42 16.66 37.03
CA ALA A 462 -13.05 15.52 37.67
C ALA A 462 -14.57 15.71 37.81
N ASP A 463 -15.34 14.70 37.41
CA ASP A 463 -16.79 14.60 37.59
C ASP A 463 -17.13 13.15 37.96
N PRO A 464 -18.11 12.91 38.86
CA PRO A 464 -18.59 11.56 39.14
C PRO A 464 -19.09 10.80 37.91
N ASP A 465 -19.57 11.52 36.88
CA ASP A 465 -19.87 10.95 35.57
C ASP A 465 -18.63 11.07 34.65
N PRO A 466 -17.96 9.95 34.33
CA PRO A 466 -16.75 9.98 33.51
C PRO A 466 -16.98 10.50 32.09
N LEU A 467 -18.23 10.48 31.58
CA LEU A 467 -18.57 11.06 30.27
C LEU A 467 -18.50 12.59 30.29
N ARG A 468 -18.88 13.21 31.41
CA ARG A 468 -18.78 14.67 31.58
C ARG A 468 -17.32 15.10 31.72
N ALA A 469 -16.46 14.23 32.23
CA ALA A 469 -15.02 14.47 32.41
C ALA A 469 -14.15 14.01 31.22
N ASP A 470 -14.76 13.61 30.09
CA ASP A 470 -14.07 13.21 28.85
C ASP A 470 -14.31 14.25 27.74
N LEU A 471 -13.21 14.83 27.23
CA LEU A 471 -13.27 15.83 26.16
C LEU A 471 -13.45 15.23 24.77
N THR A 472 -13.63 13.92 24.65
CA THR A 472 -14.00 13.27 23.40
C THR A 472 -15.38 13.71 22.94
N GLY A 473 -15.51 14.10 21.68
CA GLY A 473 -16.76 14.51 21.04
C GLY A 473 -17.08 15.99 21.21
N VAL A 474 -16.10 16.81 21.63
CA VAL A 474 -16.18 18.27 21.47
C VAL A 474 -16.10 18.55 19.97
N GLU A 475 -17.09 19.28 19.45
CA GLU A 475 -17.08 19.72 18.06
C GLU A 475 -16.29 21.03 17.96
N VAL A 476 -15.29 21.07 17.09
CA VAL A 476 -14.48 22.26 16.78
C VAL A 476 -14.84 22.73 15.39
N VAL A 477 -15.32 23.97 15.26
CA VAL A 477 -15.61 24.61 13.97
C VAL A 477 -14.79 25.89 13.87
N ALA A 478 -13.95 26.00 12.85
CA ALA A 478 -13.04 27.11 12.65
C ALA A 478 -13.28 27.82 11.31
N SER A 479 -13.09 29.14 11.29
CA SER A 479 -13.15 29.91 10.04
C SER A 479 -11.99 29.57 9.08
N GLU A 480 -10.83 29.19 9.63
CA GLU A 480 -9.60 28.86 8.91
C GLU A 480 -8.97 27.57 9.43
N GLU A 481 -7.99 27.02 8.69
CA GLU A 481 -7.32 25.78 9.08
C GLU A 481 -6.63 25.91 10.44
N VAL A 482 -6.91 24.94 11.31
CA VAL A 482 -6.28 24.78 12.63
C VAL A 482 -5.80 23.34 12.80
N GLY A 483 -4.77 23.12 13.60
CA GLY A 483 -4.40 21.78 14.08
C GLY A 483 -5.22 21.41 15.31
N VAL A 484 -5.58 20.15 15.49
CA VAL A 484 -6.25 19.69 16.71
C VAL A 484 -5.57 18.44 17.23
N PHE A 485 -5.16 18.46 18.49
CA PHE A 485 -4.59 17.33 19.21
C PHE A 485 -5.47 16.98 20.40
N GLY A 486 -5.47 15.72 20.80
CA GLY A 486 -6.13 15.27 22.00
C GLY A 486 -5.32 14.19 22.69
N GLY A 487 -5.54 14.07 23.99
CA GLY A 487 -4.71 13.20 24.80
C GLY A 487 -5.01 13.30 26.28
N HIS A 488 -4.02 12.92 27.08
CA HIS A 488 -4.12 12.86 28.53
C HIS A 488 -2.74 13.03 29.17
N LEU A 489 -2.70 13.60 30.37
CA LEU A 489 -1.43 13.79 31.09
C LEU A 489 -0.73 12.47 31.39
N CYS A 490 -1.46 11.52 31.99
CA CYS A 490 -1.02 10.14 32.23
C CYS A 490 -2.26 9.23 32.37
N ALA A 491 -2.56 8.40 31.37
CA ALA A 491 -3.76 7.55 31.32
C ALA A 491 -3.47 6.08 31.64
N TYR A 492 -4.35 5.44 32.41
CA TYR A 492 -4.30 3.99 32.65
C TYR A 492 -5.21 3.28 31.65
N VAL A 493 -4.63 2.42 30.80
CA VAL A 493 -5.37 1.71 29.74
C VAL A 493 -5.26 0.20 29.95
N PRO A 494 -6.32 -0.52 30.35
CA PRO A 494 -7.56 0.01 30.93
C PRO A 494 -7.34 0.55 32.36
N GLU A 495 -8.36 1.24 32.89
CA GLU A 495 -8.35 1.71 34.27
C GLU A 495 -8.12 0.54 35.25
N GLY A 496 -7.26 0.76 36.25
CA GLY A 496 -6.90 -0.25 37.25
C GLY A 496 -5.64 -1.06 36.95
N TYR A 497 -4.99 -0.86 35.79
CA TYR A 497 -3.69 -1.45 35.46
C TYR A 497 -2.59 -0.39 35.40
N LEU A 498 -1.49 -0.63 36.13
CA LEU A 498 -0.31 0.22 36.16
C LEU A 498 0.69 -0.11 35.02
N ALA A 499 1.55 0.79 34.58
CA ALA A 499 1.54 2.22 34.89
C ALA A 499 0.64 2.97 33.89
N CYS A 500 0.39 4.24 34.21
CA CYS A 500 -0.17 5.15 33.22
C CYS A 500 0.94 5.69 32.34
N ASP A 501 0.57 6.24 31.20
CA ASP A 501 1.49 6.94 30.30
C ASP A 501 0.81 8.17 29.70
N HIS A 502 1.60 9.13 29.23
CA HIS A 502 1.11 10.22 28.42
C HIS A 502 0.42 9.67 27.17
N LEU A 503 -0.66 10.30 26.75
CA LEU A 503 -1.31 10.00 25.47
C LEU A 503 -1.30 11.27 24.64
N GLU A 504 -0.91 11.16 23.37
CA GLU A 504 -1.09 12.23 22.40
C GLU A 504 -1.41 11.65 21.03
N THR A 505 -2.44 12.19 20.36
CA THR A 505 -2.59 11.99 18.92
C THR A 505 -3.18 13.21 18.27
N VAL A 506 -2.85 13.39 16.99
CA VAL A 506 -3.59 14.29 16.12
C VAL A 506 -5.03 13.80 15.96
N ASN A 507 -5.97 14.75 15.96
CA ASN A 507 -7.35 14.52 15.56
C ASN A 507 -7.47 14.80 14.06
N LEU A 508 -7.99 13.83 13.31
CA LEU A 508 -8.18 13.99 11.88
C LEU A 508 -9.41 14.87 11.59
N PRO A 509 -9.33 15.80 10.63
CA PRO A 509 -10.49 16.62 10.24
C PRO A 509 -11.66 15.77 9.75
N VAL A 510 -12.90 16.17 10.03
CA VAL A 510 -14.11 15.45 9.63
C VAL A 510 -14.18 15.26 8.11
N GLU A 511 -13.66 16.21 7.33
CA GLU A 511 -13.61 16.15 5.87
C GLU A 511 -12.73 14.98 5.36
N THR A 512 -11.81 14.48 6.18
CA THR A 512 -10.93 13.34 5.86
C THR A 512 -11.50 12.00 6.30
N TRP A 513 -12.58 12.01 7.10
CA TRP A 513 -13.24 10.79 7.58
C TRP A 513 -13.93 10.07 6.43
N ARG A 514 -14.02 8.74 6.54
CA ARG A 514 -14.68 7.89 5.54
C ARG A 514 -15.51 6.83 6.25
N ASN A 515 -15.95 5.82 5.52
CA ASN A 515 -16.90 4.82 6.03
C ASN A 515 -16.30 3.42 6.14
N ARG A 516 -14.97 3.25 6.00
CA ARG A 516 -14.29 1.96 6.12
C ARG A 516 -12.96 2.11 6.83
N TYR A 517 -12.77 1.29 7.87
CA TYR A 517 -11.58 1.27 8.71
C TYR A 517 -11.18 -0.17 8.98
N VAL A 518 -9.89 -0.39 9.24
CA VAL A 518 -9.35 -1.66 9.71
C VAL A 518 -8.73 -1.42 11.07
N GLY A 519 -9.21 -2.15 12.09
CA GLY A 519 -8.55 -2.24 13.38
C GLY A 519 -7.56 -3.39 13.35
N ALA A 520 -6.27 -3.08 13.37
CA ALA A 520 -5.19 -4.05 13.37
C ALA A 520 -4.46 -4.02 14.71
N HIS A 521 -4.24 -5.18 15.30
CA HIS A 521 -3.54 -5.24 16.57
C HIS A 521 -2.06 -4.88 16.43
N THR A 522 -1.54 -4.30 17.51
CA THR A 522 -0.11 -4.17 17.75
C THR A 522 0.47 -5.49 18.24
N VAL A 523 1.76 -5.76 18.06
CA VAL A 523 2.40 -7.01 18.53
C VAL A 523 2.05 -7.28 19.99
N TRP A 524 1.49 -8.47 20.26
CA TRP A 524 1.19 -8.90 21.61
C TRP A 524 2.47 -9.17 22.40
N ARG A 525 2.59 -8.53 23.55
CA ARG A 525 3.75 -8.63 24.44
C ARG A 525 3.63 -9.84 25.37
N SER A 526 2.42 -10.34 25.54
CA SER A 526 2.09 -11.52 26.34
C SER A 526 0.83 -12.24 25.84
N ASN A 527 0.49 -13.36 26.47
CA ASN A 527 -0.77 -14.07 26.23
C ASN A 527 -1.77 -13.93 27.39
N THR A 528 -1.66 -12.88 28.21
CA THR A 528 -2.64 -12.63 29.28
C THR A 528 -4.00 -12.27 28.69
N ARG A 529 -5.08 -12.42 29.45
CA ARG A 529 -6.41 -11.96 29.00
C ARG A 529 -6.63 -10.46 29.14
N ALA A 530 -5.79 -9.78 29.91
CA ALA A 530 -5.92 -8.36 30.20
C ALA A 530 -5.29 -7.48 29.11
N GLU A 531 -4.27 -7.96 28.41
CA GLU A 531 -3.68 -7.24 27.28
C GLU A 531 -4.69 -7.17 26.12
N ALA A 532 -4.86 -5.99 25.52
CA ALA A 532 -5.74 -5.78 24.37
C ALA A 532 -5.39 -4.44 23.69
N ASN A 533 -5.90 -4.25 22.47
CA ASN A 533 -6.03 -2.92 21.90
C ASN A 533 -7.46 -2.43 22.12
N TYR A 534 -7.61 -1.17 22.51
CA TYR A 534 -8.91 -0.52 22.65
C TYR A 534 -9.17 0.36 21.45
N TYR A 535 -10.41 0.37 20.97
CA TYR A 535 -10.81 1.17 19.82
C TYR A 535 -11.99 2.05 20.23
N ARG A 536 -11.83 3.34 19.98
CA ARG A 536 -12.88 4.35 20.16
C ARG A 536 -13.35 4.79 18.80
N LEU A 537 -14.66 4.66 18.54
CA LEU A 537 -15.28 4.99 17.27
C LEU A 537 -16.24 6.16 17.47
N MET A 538 -16.29 7.08 16.52
CA MET A 538 -17.19 8.22 16.53
C MET A 538 -17.74 8.51 15.15
N ALA A 539 -19.04 8.76 15.04
CA ALA A 539 -19.65 9.11 13.76
C ALA A 539 -19.82 10.63 13.61
N SER A 540 -19.56 11.15 12.40
CA SER A 540 -19.80 12.57 12.07
C SER A 540 -21.23 12.82 11.59
N GLU A 541 -21.92 11.75 11.22
CA GLU A 541 -23.31 11.71 10.78
C GLU A 541 -23.94 10.40 11.24
N ALA A 542 -25.27 10.26 11.12
CA ALA A 542 -25.93 9.01 11.50
C ALA A 542 -25.36 7.85 10.67
N SER A 543 -24.86 6.82 11.34
CA SER A 543 -24.20 5.68 10.69
C SER A 543 -24.56 4.37 11.37
N GLU A 544 -24.87 3.38 10.53
CA GLU A 544 -24.96 1.97 10.88
C GLU A 544 -23.61 1.32 10.57
N ILE A 545 -22.90 0.85 11.59
CA ILE A 545 -21.55 0.30 11.47
C ILE A 545 -21.59 -1.21 11.69
N THR A 546 -21.12 -1.94 10.69
CA THR A 546 -20.97 -3.41 10.71
C THR A 546 -19.51 -3.80 10.81
N PHE A 547 -19.25 -4.98 11.37
CA PHE A 547 -17.91 -5.49 11.62
C PHE A 547 -17.69 -6.85 10.98
N ASP A 548 -16.48 -7.09 10.50
CA ASP A 548 -16.02 -8.40 10.05
C ASP A 548 -14.67 -8.74 10.70
N PRO A 549 -14.62 -9.71 11.64
CA PRO A 549 -15.74 -10.51 12.16
C PRO A 549 -16.80 -9.70 12.94
N PRO A 550 -18.01 -10.26 13.20
CA PRO A 550 -19.09 -9.54 13.89
C PRO A 550 -18.72 -9.00 15.27
N LEU A 551 -19.26 -7.82 15.63
CA LEU A 551 -18.89 -7.06 16.84
C LEU A 551 -18.94 -7.90 18.12
N ARG A 552 -19.99 -8.70 18.32
CA ARG A 552 -20.14 -9.54 19.52
C ARG A 552 -19.05 -10.61 19.67
N GLY A 553 -18.44 -11.02 18.56
CA GLY A 553 -17.33 -11.98 18.55
C GLY A 553 -15.98 -11.34 18.82
N ILE A 554 -15.82 -10.04 18.52
CA ILE A 554 -14.55 -9.33 18.65
C ILE A 554 -14.47 -8.44 19.89
N ALA A 555 -15.58 -7.84 20.36
CA ALA A 555 -15.61 -6.96 21.53
C ALA A 555 -15.51 -7.75 22.84
N SER A 556 -14.32 -8.28 23.11
CA SER A 556 -14.03 -9.17 24.24
C SER A 556 -13.90 -8.45 25.58
N LEU A 557 -13.64 -7.14 25.56
CA LEU A 557 -13.53 -6.27 26.72
C LEU A 557 -14.41 -5.04 26.50
N GLY A 558 -14.97 -4.51 27.59
CA GLY A 558 -15.72 -3.25 27.58
C GLY A 558 -14.82 -2.02 27.37
N PRO A 559 -15.33 -0.81 27.64
CA PRO A 559 -14.52 0.41 27.56
C PRO A 559 -13.37 0.40 28.59
N ILE A 560 -12.39 1.25 28.34
CA ILE A 560 -11.18 1.50 29.16
C ILE A 560 -11.55 1.82 30.61
N LYS A 561 -12.61 2.60 30.82
CA LYS A 561 -13.15 3.00 32.12
C LYS A 561 -14.63 2.68 32.23
N GLY A 562 -15.04 2.19 33.40
CA GLY A 562 -16.45 1.95 33.70
C GLY A 562 -17.26 3.24 33.67
N GLY A 563 -18.45 3.21 33.06
CA GLY A 563 -19.32 4.38 32.90
C GLY A 563 -19.17 5.10 31.56
N LEU A 564 -18.13 4.80 30.78
CA LEU A 564 -18.06 5.21 29.37
C LEU A 564 -18.98 4.36 28.49
N TYR A 565 -19.29 4.85 27.29
CA TYR A 565 -20.14 4.14 26.33
C TYR A 565 -19.44 2.90 25.75
N GLY A 566 -19.92 1.71 26.09
CA GLY A 566 -19.49 0.47 25.45
C GLY A 566 -20.16 0.29 24.08
N CYS A 567 -19.41 -0.08 23.05
CA CYS A 567 -20.02 -0.24 21.72
C CYS A 567 -21.10 -1.34 21.66
N LEU A 568 -21.04 -2.34 22.53
CA LEU A 568 -22.09 -3.36 22.62
C LEU A 568 -23.40 -2.82 23.22
N ASP A 569 -23.34 -1.74 24.00
CA ASP A 569 -24.53 -1.12 24.61
C ASP A 569 -25.33 -0.29 23.59
N LEU A 570 -24.66 0.16 22.52
CA LEU A 570 -25.25 0.93 21.40
C LEU A 570 -25.51 0.07 20.16
N ALA A 571 -25.35 -1.25 20.26
CA ALA A 571 -25.52 -2.17 19.14
C ALA A 571 -26.94 -2.77 19.08
N GLU A 572 -27.56 -2.71 17.90
CA GLU A 572 -28.77 -3.45 17.57
C GLU A 572 -28.41 -4.75 16.84
N GLY A 573 -28.38 -5.86 17.58
CA GLY A 573 -27.87 -7.13 17.06
C GLY A 573 -26.34 -7.09 16.91
N ASP A 574 -25.83 -7.19 15.69
CA ASP A 574 -24.40 -7.08 15.33
C ASP A 574 -24.05 -5.74 14.66
N THR A 575 -25.02 -4.83 14.54
CA THR A 575 -24.84 -3.50 13.95
C THR A 575 -24.74 -2.46 15.05
N LEU A 576 -23.66 -1.69 15.07
CA LEU A 576 -23.48 -0.53 15.93
C LEU A 576 -24.22 0.67 15.32
N ILE A 577 -24.99 1.40 16.12
CA ILE A 577 -25.70 2.60 15.69
C ILE A 577 -25.09 3.80 16.39
N LEU A 578 -24.61 4.78 15.62
CA LEU A 578 -24.09 6.04 16.13
C LEU A 578 -24.73 7.22 15.40
N GLY A 579 -25.19 8.22 16.15
CA GLY A 579 -25.55 9.55 15.66
C GLY A 579 -24.33 10.48 15.51
N PRO A 580 -24.53 11.69 14.96
CA PRO A 580 -23.48 12.70 14.83
C PRO A 580 -22.88 13.06 16.19
N GLY A 581 -21.55 12.97 16.31
CA GLY A 581 -20.80 13.24 17.54
C GLY A 581 -20.93 12.15 18.62
N GLU A 582 -21.78 11.14 18.41
CA GLU A 582 -21.87 9.99 19.31
C GLU A 582 -20.68 9.06 19.09
N TRP A 583 -20.20 8.50 20.19
CA TRP A 583 -19.03 7.63 20.20
C TRP A 583 -19.19 6.49 21.18
N CYS A 584 -18.42 5.44 20.97
CA CYS A 584 -18.33 4.30 21.87
C CYS A 584 -16.93 3.69 21.85
N GLU A 585 -16.66 2.78 22.79
CA GLU A 585 -15.38 2.10 22.91
C GLU A 585 -15.52 0.62 23.23
N PHE A 586 -14.56 -0.18 22.78
CA PHE A 586 -14.40 -1.58 23.20
C PHE A 586 -12.94 -2.03 23.10
N GLY A 587 -12.58 -3.07 23.85
CA GLY A 587 -11.27 -3.71 23.79
C GLY A 587 -11.30 -5.07 23.08
N THR A 588 -10.28 -5.36 22.27
CA THR A 588 -10.17 -6.62 21.53
C THR A 588 -8.73 -7.10 21.35
N LYS A 589 -8.59 -8.41 21.14
CA LYS A 589 -7.38 -9.07 20.66
C LYS A 589 -7.44 -9.50 19.18
N GLN A 590 -8.52 -9.16 18.49
CA GLN A 590 -8.77 -9.60 17.13
C GLN A 590 -8.69 -8.43 16.16
N ASP A 591 -8.16 -8.70 14.97
CA ASP A 591 -8.25 -7.77 13.85
C ASP A 591 -9.69 -7.74 13.32
N PHE A 592 -10.12 -6.59 12.81
CA PHE A 592 -11.44 -6.44 12.22
C PHE A 592 -11.47 -5.37 11.13
N GLN A 593 -12.42 -5.48 10.20
CA GLN A 593 -12.86 -4.37 9.37
C GLN A 593 -14.17 -3.80 9.94
N ALA A 594 -14.25 -2.48 10.08
CA ALA A 594 -15.50 -1.76 10.37
C ALA A 594 -15.99 -1.05 9.10
N THR A 595 -17.30 -1.10 8.82
CA THR A 595 -17.91 -0.49 7.63
C THR A 595 -19.23 0.18 8.00
N GLY A 596 -19.28 1.49 7.78
CA GLY A 596 -20.40 2.37 8.07
C GLY A 596 -21.25 2.70 6.84
N THR A 597 -22.51 3.05 7.07
CA THR A 597 -23.34 3.71 6.05
C THR A 597 -22.99 5.20 5.91
N GLY A 598 -22.47 5.82 6.98
CA GLY A 598 -21.97 7.19 7.00
C GLY A 598 -20.49 7.29 7.39
N LYS A 599 -19.97 8.52 7.43
CA LYS A 599 -18.59 8.85 7.84
C LYS A 599 -18.41 8.72 9.35
N PHE A 600 -17.41 7.94 9.76
CA PHE A 600 -16.96 7.81 11.14
C PHE A 600 -15.44 7.85 11.22
N ALA A 601 -14.86 7.98 12.41
CA ALA A 601 -13.44 7.85 12.65
C ALA A 601 -13.16 6.88 13.79
N MET A 602 -11.90 6.41 13.87
CA MET A 602 -11.45 5.47 14.87
C MET A 602 -10.09 5.89 15.44
N THR A 603 -9.95 5.77 16.75
CA THR A 603 -8.68 5.90 17.46
C THR A 603 -8.38 4.60 18.19
N GLN A 604 -7.10 4.19 18.20
CA GLN A 604 -6.62 3.01 18.89
C GLN A 604 -5.80 3.40 20.12
N PHE A 605 -5.95 2.62 21.18
CA PHE A 605 -5.12 2.70 22.39
C PHE A 605 -4.40 1.38 22.61
N ILE A 606 -3.12 1.47 22.96
CA ILE A 606 -2.30 0.35 23.43
C ILE A 606 -2.50 0.20 24.93
N SER A 607 -2.69 -1.03 25.42
CA SER A 607 -2.83 -1.27 26.86
C SER A 607 -1.51 -1.16 27.62
N SER A 608 -1.62 -0.90 28.91
CA SER A 608 -0.53 -0.73 29.87
C SER A 608 0.36 -1.97 30.00
N GLY A 609 1.61 -1.77 30.38
CA GLY A 609 2.58 -2.83 30.59
C GLY A 609 2.10 -3.88 31.59
N CYS A 610 1.42 -3.51 32.69
CA CYS A 610 0.94 -4.53 33.63
C CYS A 610 -0.22 -5.37 33.12
N THR A 611 -0.86 -5.00 32.02
CA THR A 611 -1.79 -5.94 31.37
C THR A 611 -1.05 -7.19 30.88
N THR A 612 0.26 -7.11 30.67
CA THR A 612 1.13 -8.21 30.23
C THR A 612 1.74 -9.02 31.38
N GLY A 613 1.60 -8.53 32.62
CA GLY A 613 2.19 -9.11 33.83
C GLY A 613 1.28 -10.12 34.54
N ASP A 614 1.71 -10.56 35.73
CA ASP A 614 0.87 -11.35 36.63
C ASP A 614 -0.14 -10.48 37.39
N ALA A 615 -1.04 -11.13 38.13
CA ALA A 615 -2.11 -10.45 38.87
C ALA A 615 -1.63 -9.47 39.97
N ASN A 616 -0.33 -9.46 40.31
CA ASN A 616 0.26 -8.55 41.30
C ASN A 616 1.10 -7.43 40.66
N CYS A 617 1.05 -7.28 39.33
CA CYS A 617 1.85 -6.29 38.62
C CYS A 617 1.51 -4.86 39.06
N GLY A 618 2.56 -4.07 39.33
CA GLY A 618 2.46 -2.70 39.84
C GLY A 618 2.32 -2.62 41.37
N VAL A 619 2.19 -3.76 42.08
CA VAL A 619 2.10 -3.80 43.55
C VAL A 619 3.25 -4.59 44.17
N LEU A 620 3.45 -5.84 43.72
CA LEU A 620 4.50 -6.74 44.23
C LEU A 620 5.40 -7.32 43.12
N SER A 621 4.94 -7.24 41.87
CA SER A 621 5.69 -7.59 40.67
C SER A 621 5.68 -6.41 39.70
N TYR A 622 6.45 -6.49 38.63
CA TYR A 622 6.40 -5.50 37.55
C TYR A 622 6.40 -6.22 36.21
N PRO A 623 6.01 -5.53 35.12
CA PRO A 623 5.70 -6.21 33.86
C PRO A 623 6.97 -6.85 33.26
N PRO A 624 6.80 -7.79 32.32
CA PRO A 624 7.88 -8.24 31.46
C PRO A 624 8.72 -7.07 30.91
N PRO A 625 10.04 -7.26 30.70
CA PRO A 625 10.86 -6.22 30.10
C PRO A 625 10.34 -5.82 28.72
N ASN A 626 10.46 -4.54 28.39
CA ASN A 626 10.05 -3.94 27.12
C ASN A 626 8.56 -4.14 26.80
N SER A 627 7.71 -4.23 27.83
CA SER A 627 6.26 -4.24 27.62
C SER A 627 5.68 -2.86 27.28
N GLY A 628 6.38 -1.76 27.55
CA GLY A 628 5.84 -0.40 27.35
C GLY A 628 4.60 -0.11 28.19
N ASP A 629 4.14 1.15 28.15
CA ASP A 629 2.90 1.61 28.79
C ASP A 629 1.95 2.22 27.74
N PRO A 630 0.77 2.74 28.10
CA PRO A 630 -0.24 3.12 27.10
C PRO A 630 0.24 4.11 26.03
N SER A 631 -0.37 4.06 24.85
CA SER A 631 -0.15 5.04 23.77
C SER A 631 -1.41 5.12 22.91
N MET A 632 -1.63 6.25 22.25
CA MET A 632 -2.83 6.58 21.49
C MET A 632 -2.49 6.95 20.05
N MET A 633 -3.23 6.42 19.07
CA MET A 633 -3.04 6.80 17.67
C MET A 633 -4.35 6.87 16.88
N ALA A 634 -4.47 7.89 16.04
CA ALA A 634 -5.52 7.94 15.04
C ALA A 634 -5.36 6.82 14.00
N ILE A 635 -6.46 6.19 13.62
CA ILE A 635 -6.48 5.15 12.58
C ILE A 635 -6.93 5.77 11.26
N PRO A 636 -6.10 5.74 10.20
CA PRO A 636 -6.51 6.23 8.90
C PRO A 636 -7.62 5.36 8.29
N PRO A 637 -8.65 5.95 7.67
CA PRO A 637 -9.61 5.17 6.88
C PRO A 637 -8.93 4.52 5.68
N THR A 638 -9.45 3.39 5.22
CA THR A 638 -8.85 2.61 4.12
C THR A 638 -8.83 3.36 2.78
N ALA A 639 -9.69 4.36 2.60
CA ALA A 639 -9.69 5.21 1.41
C ALA A 639 -8.61 6.31 1.44
N GLN A 640 -7.91 6.50 2.57
CA GLN A 640 -6.77 7.40 2.69
C GLN A 640 -5.42 6.65 2.71
N TYR A 641 -5.46 5.34 2.42
CA TYR A 641 -4.29 4.49 2.26
C TYR A 641 -3.52 4.85 0.99
N ARG A 642 -2.21 4.61 1.02
CA ARG A 642 -1.28 4.99 -0.05
C ARG A 642 -0.55 3.80 -0.61
N SER A 643 0.02 3.96 -1.80
CA SER A 643 0.92 2.98 -2.41
C SER A 643 2.36 3.09 -1.91
N GLU A 644 2.70 4.15 -1.16
CA GLU A 644 4.04 4.38 -0.62
C GLU A 644 4.02 5.26 0.64
N TYR A 645 4.98 5.02 1.52
CA TYR A 645 5.20 5.75 2.76
C TYR A 645 6.68 5.99 3.04
N THR A 646 7.00 7.19 3.51
CA THR A 646 8.27 7.52 4.17
C THR A 646 7.97 7.87 5.62
N PHE A 647 8.50 7.06 6.53
CA PHE A 647 8.28 7.22 7.97
C PHE A 647 9.61 7.01 8.71
N LEU A 648 9.60 7.12 10.03
CA LEU A 648 10.81 6.98 10.83
C LEU A 648 10.57 6.20 12.10
N THR A 649 11.67 5.85 12.77
CA THR A 649 11.70 5.24 14.10
C THR A 649 12.91 5.79 14.87
N PRO A 650 12.74 6.29 16.11
CA PRO A 650 13.85 6.81 16.92
C PRO A 650 14.81 5.71 17.41
N GLU A 651 15.99 6.09 17.93
CA GLU A 651 16.98 5.13 18.46
C GLU A 651 16.74 4.71 19.92
N THR A 652 15.74 5.29 20.56
CA THR A 652 15.61 5.37 22.01
C THR A 652 14.71 4.29 22.62
N TYR A 653 14.14 3.42 21.78
CA TYR A 653 13.20 2.35 22.17
C TYR A 653 13.80 0.97 21.93
N ALA A 654 13.39 -0.01 22.73
CA ALA A 654 13.99 -1.34 22.71
C ALA A 654 13.55 -2.16 21.48
N VAL A 655 12.28 -2.06 21.09
CA VAL A 655 11.71 -2.69 19.91
C VAL A 655 10.73 -1.75 19.23
N GLN A 656 10.71 -1.77 17.90
CA GLN A 656 9.90 -0.87 17.07
C GLN A 656 9.30 -1.69 15.94
N TYR A 657 8.04 -1.45 15.62
CA TYR A 657 7.29 -2.22 14.66
C TYR A 657 6.56 -1.32 13.67
N VAL A 658 6.34 -1.86 12.48
CA VAL A 658 5.30 -1.39 11.57
C VAL A 658 4.32 -2.53 11.32
N THR A 659 3.05 -2.27 11.61
CA THR A 659 1.93 -3.11 11.17
C THR A 659 1.43 -2.57 9.83
N ILE A 660 1.39 -3.43 8.82
CA ILE A 660 1.03 -3.11 7.43
C ILE A 660 -0.31 -3.76 7.12
N ILE A 661 -1.28 -2.96 6.67
CA ILE A 661 -2.64 -3.39 6.31
C ILE A 661 -2.76 -3.29 4.79
N HIS A 662 -2.73 -4.41 4.09
CA HIS A 662 -2.63 -4.46 2.62
C HIS A 662 -3.64 -5.42 2.00
N SER A 663 -3.93 -5.28 0.71
CA SER A 663 -4.78 -6.22 -0.01
C SER A 663 -4.05 -7.54 -0.30
N GLY A 664 -4.81 -8.60 -0.53
CA GLY A 664 -4.27 -9.87 -1.03
C GLY A 664 -3.57 -9.70 -2.38
N GLY A 665 -2.36 -10.25 -2.52
CA GLY A 665 -1.55 -10.14 -3.74
C GLY A 665 -0.63 -8.91 -3.82
N ALA A 666 -0.63 -8.05 -2.79
CA ALA A 666 0.33 -6.96 -2.67
C ALA A 666 1.78 -7.48 -2.72
N ILE A 667 2.66 -6.74 -3.38
CA ILE A 667 4.10 -7.02 -3.42
C ILE A 667 4.80 -5.86 -2.74
N LEU A 668 5.03 -6.01 -1.43
CA LEU A 668 5.56 -4.95 -0.59
C LEU A 668 7.09 -5.01 -0.52
N GLU A 669 7.72 -3.86 -0.62
CA GLU A 669 9.15 -3.65 -0.44
C GLU A 669 9.36 -2.59 0.65
N LEU A 670 10.15 -2.90 1.67
CA LEU A 670 10.52 -2.02 2.77
C LEU A 670 12.05 -1.92 2.81
N ASP A 671 12.57 -0.70 2.65
CA ASP A 671 14.00 -0.40 2.59
C ASP A 671 14.76 -1.26 1.56
N ASP A 672 14.20 -1.35 0.34
CA ASP A 672 14.70 -2.18 -0.77
C ASP A 672 14.73 -3.70 -0.46
N VAL A 673 13.99 -4.15 0.55
CA VAL A 673 13.86 -5.56 0.94
C VAL A 673 12.40 -6.00 0.84
N GLY A 674 12.14 -7.12 0.15
CA GLY A 674 10.78 -7.66 0.04
C GLY A 674 10.21 -8.08 1.40
N VAL A 675 8.97 -7.67 1.70
CA VAL A 675 8.28 -8.03 2.94
C VAL A 675 7.75 -9.47 2.85
N ASN A 676 8.66 -10.44 2.99
CA ASN A 676 8.35 -11.86 2.91
C ASN A 676 9.35 -12.70 3.73
N ALA A 677 8.96 -13.93 4.06
CA ALA A 677 9.79 -14.82 4.88
C ALA A 677 11.12 -15.23 4.22
N ALA A 678 11.26 -15.13 2.90
CA ALA A 678 12.50 -15.48 2.21
C ALA A 678 13.57 -14.39 2.37
N GLU A 679 13.19 -13.12 2.40
CA GLU A 679 14.09 -11.98 2.51
C GLU A 679 14.22 -11.47 3.95
N MET A 680 13.14 -11.50 4.74
CA MET A 680 13.08 -11.01 6.13
C MET A 680 13.01 -12.13 7.19
N GLY A 681 13.60 -13.31 6.92
CA GLY A 681 13.52 -14.48 7.80
C GLY A 681 14.58 -14.55 8.92
N ASP A 682 15.62 -13.72 8.90
CA ASP A 682 16.72 -13.76 9.87
C ASP A 682 16.39 -12.93 11.14
N ARG A 683 16.02 -13.61 12.23
CA ARG A 683 15.70 -13.01 13.53
C ARG A 683 16.79 -12.11 14.13
N GLY A 684 18.03 -12.20 13.66
CA GLY A 684 19.14 -11.38 14.14
C GLY A 684 19.32 -10.05 13.42
N ARG A 685 18.49 -9.74 12.42
CA ARG A 685 18.61 -8.55 11.56
C ARG A 685 17.29 -7.78 11.53
N THR A 686 17.39 -6.48 11.30
CA THR A 686 16.24 -5.64 10.96
C THR A 686 16.40 -5.13 9.53
N PRO A 687 15.30 -4.99 8.75
CA PRO A 687 13.93 -5.38 9.09
C PRO A 687 13.72 -6.91 9.21
N TYR A 688 12.81 -7.35 10.09
CA TYR A 688 12.46 -8.76 10.30
C TYR A 688 10.95 -8.97 10.30
N LEU A 689 10.45 -9.95 9.54
CA LEU A 689 9.03 -10.26 9.46
C LEU A 689 8.59 -10.96 10.75
N SER A 690 8.00 -10.20 11.66
CA SER A 690 7.52 -10.68 12.95
C SER A 690 6.29 -11.54 12.80
N GLU A 691 5.35 -11.10 11.96
CA GLU A 691 4.10 -11.79 11.70
C GLU A 691 3.80 -11.71 10.20
N ASP A 692 3.62 -12.89 9.60
CA ASP A 692 3.34 -13.03 8.17
C ASP A 692 1.88 -12.65 7.84
N ALA A 693 1.62 -12.43 6.56
CA ALA A 693 0.35 -11.95 6.03
C ALA A 693 -0.82 -12.82 6.51
N THR A 694 -1.63 -12.24 7.40
CA THR A 694 -2.80 -12.89 7.99
C THR A 694 -4.06 -12.17 7.54
N ARG A 695 -5.02 -12.91 6.98
CA ARG A 695 -6.28 -12.34 6.49
C ARG A 695 -7.16 -11.87 7.64
N ILE A 696 -7.75 -10.69 7.49
CA ILE A 696 -8.64 -10.09 8.50
C ILE A 696 -10.08 -10.48 8.18
N GLY A 697 -10.67 -11.39 8.99
CA GLY A 697 -12.03 -11.86 8.78
C GLY A 697 -12.30 -12.37 7.35
N ASN A 698 -13.46 -12.03 6.81
CA ASN A 698 -13.81 -12.24 5.40
C ASN A 698 -13.43 -11.05 4.48
N SER A 699 -12.87 -9.98 5.02
CA SER A 699 -12.47 -8.75 4.32
C SER A 699 -11.34 -8.98 3.30
N PRO A 700 -11.12 -8.05 2.33
CA PRO A 700 -10.01 -8.16 1.38
C PRO A 700 -8.64 -7.88 2.00
N TRP A 701 -8.59 -7.46 3.27
CA TRP A 701 -7.39 -7.00 3.94
C TRP A 701 -6.62 -8.13 4.60
N TYR A 702 -5.30 -7.97 4.58
CA TYR A 702 -4.32 -8.76 5.27
C TYR A 702 -3.51 -7.83 6.18
N ARG A 703 -2.99 -8.41 7.25
CA ARG A 703 -2.09 -7.75 8.18
C ARG A 703 -0.76 -8.48 8.18
N SER A 704 0.32 -7.73 8.02
CA SER A 704 1.71 -8.18 8.22
C SER A 704 2.38 -7.27 9.24
N THR A 705 3.31 -7.79 10.03
CA THR A 705 4.01 -6.98 11.04
C THR A 705 5.51 -7.18 10.93
N VAL A 706 6.26 -6.08 10.83
CA VAL A 706 7.72 -6.08 10.67
C VAL A 706 8.37 -5.40 11.88
N LEU A 707 9.38 -6.06 12.46
CA LEU A 707 10.30 -5.46 13.43
C LEU A 707 11.31 -4.58 12.69
N LEU A 708 11.46 -3.34 13.12
CA LEU A 708 12.25 -2.31 12.48
C LEU A 708 13.55 -2.00 13.22
N GLY A 709 14.52 -1.51 12.46
CA GLY A 709 15.66 -0.78 12.99
C GLY A 709 15.26 0.64 13.40
N ALA A 710 16.25 1.45 13.81
CA ALA A 710 16.06 2.89 13.99
C ALA A 710 16.50 3.62 12.71
N GLY A 711 15.80 4.68 12.33
CA GLY A 711 16.11 5.45 11.13
C GLY A 711 14.86 5.90 10.38
N GLN A 712 15.09 6.47 9.20
CA GLN A 712 14.05 6.60 8.18
C GLN A 712 13.82 5.24 7.52
N HIS A 713 12.57 4.98 7.18
CA HIS A 713 12.11 3.80 6.46
C HIS A 713 11.26 4.23 5.26
N ASN A 714 11.40 3.51 4.15
CA ASN A 714 10.54 3.66 2.98
C ASN A 714 9.87 2.33 2.68
N ILE A 715 8.55 2.34 2.50
CA ILE A 715 7.78 1.17 2.09
C ILE A 715 6.90 1.51 0.90
N LEU A 716 6.85 0.61 -0.08
CA LEU A 716 5.99 0.74 -1.25
C LEU A 716 5.37 -0.60 -1.66
N ASP A 717 4.26 -0.53 -2.37
CA ASP A 717 3.69 -1.67 -3.09
C ASP A 717 4.08 -1.57 -4.57
N LEU A 718 4.88 -2.54 -5.04
CA LEU A 718 5.34 -2.61 -6.43
C LEU A 718 4.20 -2.84 -7.44
N THR A 719 3.01 -3.22 -6.96
CA THR A 719 1.79 -3.33 -7.78
C THR A 719 0.96 -2.04 -7.81
N GLY A 720 1.33 -1.04 -7.02
CA GLY A 720 0.62 0.24 -6.90
C GLY A 720 -0.69 0.19 -6.12
N GLN A 721 -0.98 -0.91 -5.41
CA GLN A 721 -2.19 -0.98 -4.58
C GLN A 721 -2.02 -0.16 -3.28
N PRO A 722 -3.10 0.47 -2.80
CA PRO A 722 -3.07 1.21 -1.54
C PRO A 722 -3.04 0.26 -0.34
N PHE A 723 -2.21 0.58 0.64
CA PHE A 723 -2.12 -0.08 1.94
C PHE A 723 -1.98 0.96 3.05
N GLY A 724 -2.23 0.58 4.30
CA GLY A 724 -2.06 1.45 5.47
C GLY A 724 -0.93 0.95 6.37
N ILE A 725 -0.30 1.86 7.12
CA ILE A 725 0.73 1.49 8.10
C ILE A 725 0.52 2.15 9.46
N LEU A 726 0.78 1.38 10.52
CA LEU A 726 0.75 1.82 11.92
C LEU A 726 2.14 1.55 12.50
N VAL A 727 2.79 2.59 13.03
CA VAL A 727 4.17 2.51 13.55
C VAL A 727 4.11 2.69 15.06
N TYR A 728 4.77 1.81 15.80
CA TYR A 728 4.76 1.85 17.26
C TYR A 728 6.00 1.19 17.85
N ALA A 729 6.27 1.48 19.12
CA ALA A 729 7.41 0.92 19.83
C ALA A 729 7.09 0.56 21.27
N TYR A 730 7.90 -0.34 21.83
CA TYR A 730 7.89 -0.67 23.23
C TYR A 730 9.30 -0.56 23.83
N SER A 731 9.38 -0.02 25.02
CA SER A 731 10.55 -0.13 25.89
C SER A 731 10.08 -0.37 27.32
N ASN A 732 10.98 -0.43 28.32
CA ASN A 732 10.48 -0.51 29.70
C ASN A 732 9.70 0.76 30.03
N ASP A 733 8.47 0.63 30.50
CA ASP A 733 7.65 1.71 31.05
C ASP A 733 7.28 2.85 30.07
N VAL A 734 7.49 2.67 28.75
CA VAL A 734 7.21 3.68 27.70
C VAL A 734 6.82 3.03 26.37
N SER A 735 5.90 3.66 25.65
CA SER A 735 5.52 3.30 24.26
C SER A 735 5.23 4.55 23.43
N TYR A 736 5.37 4.48 22.12
CA TYR A 736 4.76 5.48 21.23
C TYR A 736 3.99 4.78 20.11
N ALA A 737 3.03 5.47 19.50
CA ALA A 737 2.32 4.97 18.34
C ALA A 737 1.80 6.11 17.45
N TYR A 738 1.91 5.96 16.14
CA TYR A 738 1.31 6.87 15.17
C TYR A 738 0.99 6.17 13.86
N PRO A 739 0.02 6.69 13.08
CA PRO A 739 -0.12 6.28 11.69
C PRO A 739 1.11 6.73 10.89
N GLY A 740 1.63 5.88 10.00
CA GLY A 740 2.82 6.25 9.23
C GLY A 740 2.57 7.37 8.20
N GLY A 741 1.31 7.59 7.81
CA GLY A 741 0.88 8.66 6.91
C GLY A 741 -0.51 8.39 6.34
N MET A 742 -1.05 9.31 5.53
CA MET A 742 -2.30 9.13 4.79
C MET A 742 -2.51 10.23 3.74
N ASP A 743 -3.42 10.00 2.79
CA ASP A 743 -3.72 10.91 1.68
C ASP A 743 -4.56 12.14 2.01
N LEU A 744 -5.07 12.28 3.24
CA LEU A 744 -5.86 13.40 3.83
C LEU A 744 -6.81 14.15 2.86
N THR A 745 -7.32 13.46 1.84
CA THR A 745 -8.23 14.04 0.85
C THR A 745 -9.55 14.44 1.51
N LYS A 746 -10.01 15.67 1.24
CA LYS A 746 -11.21 16.25 1.86
C LYS A 746 -12.44 16.00 0.98
N GLU A 747 -13.51 15.47 1.57
CA GLU A 747 -14.83 15.21 0.93
C GLU A 747 -15.99 15.81 1.70
#